data_AF-A0A1M3HEL9-F1
#
_entry.id   AF-A0A1M3HEL9-F1
#
_cell.length_a   1.000
_cell.length_b   1.000
_cell.length_c   1.000
_cell.angle_alpha   90.00
_cell.angle_beta   90.00
_cell.angle_gamma   90.00
#
_symmetry.space_group_name_H-M   'P 1'
#
loop_
_entity.id
_entity.type
_entity.pdbx_description
1 polymer ?
#
loop_
_entity_poly.entity_id
_entity_poly.type
_entity_poly.pdbx_seq_one_letter_code
_entity_poly.pdbx_strand_id
1 'polypeptide(L)'
;MPQDDLKQNDKSGFPRFRPRGDDDSNSPRKGPKFSIYWIWGIIAAVLIGFNLFGGLSPDAHNISELDFRREMLAKGDVEKLDLISNKSVVRVYIRKDSLNKAYYQNQLKGSWPNNINKEGPQFEFKVTDVKEYEKTLRDYFVKNPQIQEIPLNSKSEGEWFGPLLNFLLPLLIIVLIWVMLMRKMGGQGASGGPGGIFNIGKSKATLFDKGTKVTITFNDVAGLDEAKVEVMEIVDFLKNPKKYTALGGKIPKGALLVGPPGTGKTLLAKAMAGEAQVPFFSMSGSDFVELFVGVGASRVRDLFKQAREKAPCVIFIDEIDAIGRARGKNAIMSNDERESTLNQLLVEMDGFGGDSGIIVLAATNRPDVLDTALLRPGRFDRQISIDKPDLKGREAIFKVHLKPIKISSKLDIHKLAEQTPGFAGADIANVCNEAALIAARKGKETVDMEDFQDAVDRVIGGLEKKNKIISPDEKRIIAYHEAGHAICGWYLEHAYPLLKVTIVPRGVAALGYAQYTPKEQYLYNTDQLFDQICMTLGGRASEELNFGKISTGAQNDLQQITKIAYSMVTVYGMNDKVGNVSFYDPQQENSFTKPYSEETSRLIDEEVRKLIDKAYDATKDLLTRKDREVKVLAEALLEREVLFQSDVEALIGKRPFEEKRVLDVEDHSREGLQPGDSNGVPPAVVTPPTAEQV
;
A
#
# COMPACT_ATOMS: atom_id res chain seq x y z
N MET A 1 -62.02 60.28 -0.59
CA MET A 1 -61.22 61.52 -0.59
C MET A 1 -59.84 61.19 -1.16
N PRO A 2 -59.30 62.04 -2.05
CA PRO A 2 -58.31 61.66 -3.07
C PRO A 2 -56.88 62.13 -2.70
N GLN A 3 -55.97 61.96 -3.67
CA GLN A 3 -54.61 62.54 -3.82
C GLN A 3 -53.44 61.65 -3.34
N ASP A 4 -52.35 61.46 -4.07
CA ASP A 4 -51.92 62.04 -5.35
C ASP A 4 -50.80 61.20 -6.00
N ASP A 5 -50.69 61.39 -7.30
CA ASP A 5 -49.74 60.83 -8.27
C ASP A 5 -48.25 61.08 -7.96
N LEU A 6 -47.38 60.24 -8.55
CA LEU A 6 -46.34 60.66 -9.51
C LEU A 6 -45.64 59.45 -10.18
N LYS A 7 -46.03 59.17 -11.44
CA LYS A 7 -45.24 58.94 -12.69
C LYS A 7 -43.92 58.14 -12.59
N GLN A 8 -43.47 57.26 -13.50
CA GLN A 8 -43.69 56.85 -14.92
C GLN A 8 -42.67 55.66 -15.07
N ASN A 9 -42.81 54.57 -15.84
CA ASN A 9 -43.06 54.44 -17.28
C ASN A 9 -43.20 52.94 -17.64
N ASP A 10 -44.30 52.60 -18.33
CA ASP A 10 -44.35 51.92 -19.65
C ASP A 10 -43.47 50.67 -19.92
N LYS A 11 -43.94 49.54 -20.46
CA LYS A 11 -45.25 49.16 -21.05
C LYS A 11 -45.29 47.63 -21.19
N SER A 12 -46.47 47.09 -20.93
CA SER A 12 -46.91 45.69 -21.07
C SER A 12 -47.21 45.28 -22.53
N GLY A 13 -47.18 43.98 -22.83
CA GLY A 13 -47.95 43.42 -23.95
C GLY A 13 -47.52 42.03 -24.43
N PHE A 14 -48.16 40.97 -23.93
CA PHE A 14 -48.16 39.59 -24.48
C PHE A 14 -48.73 39.55 -25.91
N PRO A 15 -48.39 38.57 -26.80
CA PRO A 15 -49.00 37.22 -26.78
C PRO A 15 -48.18 36.03 -27.34
N ARG A 16 -48.67 34.80 -27.06
CA ARG A 16 -48.24 33.48 -27.62
C ARG A 16 -48.56 33.35 -29.12
N PHE A 17 -47.78 32.59 -29.91
CA PHE A 17 -48.25 31.71 -31.01
C PHE A 17 -47.18 30.73 -31.59
N ARG A 18 -47.48 29.43 -31.50
CA ARG A 18 -47.32 28.24 -32.42
C ARG A 18 -46.00 27.77 -33.11
N PRO A 19 -45.93 26.45 -33.49
CA PRO A 19 -44.74 25.76 -33.99
C PRO A 19 -44.71 25.51 -35.52
N ARG A 20 -43.50 25.37 -36.10
CA ARG A 20 -43.09 24.75 -37.40
C ARG A 20 -41.60 25.09 -37.58
N GLY A 21 -40.70 24.33 -38.19
CA GLY A 21 -40.67 23.15 -39.06
C GLY A 21 -39.23 23.13 -39.65
N ASP A 22 -38.75 21.98 -40.10
CA ASP A 22 -37.42 21.78 -40.68
C ASP A 22 -37.05 22.82 -41.75
N ASP A 23 -35.80 23.31 -41.73
CA ASP A 23 -35.00 23.41 -42.95
C ASP A 23 -33.50 23.55 -42.65
N ASP A 24 -32.74 22.96 -43.57
CA ASP A 24 -31.32 22.64 -43.52
C ASP A 24 -30.41 23.85 -43.85
N SER A 25 -29.11 23.68 -43.61
CA SER A 25 -27.96 24.52 -44.03
C SER A 25 -27.54 25.71 -43.15
N ASN A 26 -26.45 25.53 -42.37
CA ASN A 26 -25.26 26.39 -42.52
C ASN A 26 -24.01 25.77 -41.85
N SER A 27 -23.03 25.45 -42.68
CA SER A 27 -21.70 24.95 -42.31
C SER A 27 -20.94 25.90 -41.36
N PRO A 28 -20.33 25.42 -40.25
CA PRO A 28 -19.40 26.24 -39.49
C PRO A 28 -18.07 26.38 -40.24
N ARG A 29 -17.68 27.63 -40.50
CA ARG A 29 -16.43 28.04 -41.15
C ARG A 29 -15.23 27.36 -40.47
N LYS A 30 -14.45 26.61 -41.26
CA LYS A 30 -13.16 26.04 -40.84
C LYS A 30 -12.18 27.19 -40.56
N GLY A 31 -11.85 27.40 -39.28
CA GLY A 31 -10.63 28.12 -38.90
C GLY A 31 -9.38 27.40 -39.43
N PRO A 32 -8.24 28.10 -39.57
CA PRO A 32 -7.05 27.51 -40.18
C PRO A 32 -6.57 26.33 -39.34
N LYS A 33 -6.43 25.17 -39.99
CA LYS A 33 -5.84 23.98 -39.38
C LYS A 33 -4.37 24.28 -39.12
N PHE A 34 -3.95 24.23 -37.85
CA PHE A 34 -2.54 24.32 -37.47
C PHE A 34 -1.79 23.13 -38.08
N SER A 35 -1.09 23.40 -39.18
CA SER A 35 -0.26 22.42 -39.87
C SER A 35 1.08 22.29 -39.18
N ILE A 36 1.60 21.07 -39.10
CA ILE A 36 2.88 20.72 -38.44
C ILE A 36 4.08 21.51 -39.00
N TYR A 37 3.94 22.12 -40.18
CA TYR A 37 4.94 22.99 -40.81
C TYR A 37 5.17 24.32 -40.07
N TRP A 38 4.24 24.80 -39.23
CA TRP A 38 4.44 26.00 -38.42
C TRP A 38 5.55 25.82 -37.37
N ILE A 39 5.68 24.61 -36.83
CA ILE A 39 6.74 24.27 -35.87
C ILE A 39 8.11 24.31 -36.56
N TRP A 40 8.20 23.75 -37.77
CA TRP A 40 9.42 23.79 -38.59
C TRP A 40 9.79 25.22 -39.01
N GLY A 41 8.81 26.08 -39.29
CA GLY A 41 9.02 27.50 -39.60
C GLY A 41 9.61 28.29 -38.42
N ILE A 42 9.13 28.04 -37.20
CA ILE A 42 9.67 28.69 -35.98
C ILE A 42 11.10 28.21 -35.71
N ILE A 43 11.38 26.91 -35.86
CA ILE A 43 12.74 26.35 -35.68
C ILE A 43 13.71 26.97 -36.70
N ALA A 44 13.30 27.10 -37.96
CA ALA A 44 14.12 27.73 -39.00
C ALA A 44 14.38 29.22 -38.71
N ALA A 45 13.37 29.96 -38.25
CA ALA A 45 13.52 31.38 -37.91
C ALA A 45 14.47 31.60 -36.71
N VAL A 46 14.42 30.72 -35.70
CA VAL A 46 15.33 30.76 -34.55
C VAL A 46 16.77 30.44 -34.97
N LEU A 47 16.98 29.45 -35.84
CA LEU A 47 18.31 29.11 -36.37
C LEU A 47 18.91 30.24 -37.22
N ILE A 48 18.09 30.87 -38.07
CA ILE A 48 18.52 32.01 -38.90
C ILE A 48 18.82 33.23 -38.01
N GLY A 49 17.96 33.51 -37.03
CA GLY A 49 18.19 34.58 -36.05
C GLY A 49 19.46 34.38 -35.24
N PHE A 50 19.80 33.13 -34.89
CA PHE A 50 21.02 32.80 -34.15
C PHE A 50 22.29 32.94 -35.01
N ASN A 51 22.22 32.57 -36.29
CA ASN A 51 23.36 32.73 -37.21
C ASN A 51 23.65 34.21 -37.54
N LEU A 52 22.62 35.06 -37.57
CA LEU A 52 22.75 36.50 -37.81
C LEU A 52 23.21 37.30 -36.58
N PHE A 53 22.95 36.83 -35.35
CA PHE A 53 23.28 37.55 -34.10
C PHE A 53 24.45 36.94 -33.29
N GLY A 54 24.95 35.75 -33.66
CA GLY A 54 26.13 35.14 -33.05
C GLY A 54 27.43 35.80 -33.53
N GLY A 55 27.89 36.82 -32.81
CA GLY A 55 29.05 37.64 -33.16
C GLY A 55 30.34 36.87 -33.50
N LEU A 56 30.99 37.36 -34.56
CA LEU A 56 32.34 37.02 -35.03
C LEU A 56 33.37 37.01 -33.89
N SER A 57 33.92 35.85 -33.55
CA SER A 57 35.16 35.75 -32.78
C SER A 57 36.36 35.78 -33.74
N PRO A 58 37.37 36.65 -33.55
CA PRO A 58 38.57 36.68 -34.39
C PRO A 58 39.47 35.47 -34.10
N ASP A 59 39.93 34.77 -35.14
CA ASP A 59 40.92 33.70 -35.03
C ASP A 59 42.30 34.27 -34.64
N ALA A 60 42.82 33.86 -33.47
CA ALA A 60 44.19 34.15 -33.04
C ALA A 60 45.13 33.04 -33.53
N HIS A 61 46.37 33.40 -33.90
CA HIS A 61 47.32 32.42 -34.46
C HIS A 61 47.93 31.55 -33.35
N ASN A 62 47.85 30.22 -33.51
CA ASN A 62 48.40 29.29 -32.52
C ASN A 62 49.93 29.27 -32.54
N ILE A 63 50.58 29.35 -31.37
CA ILE A 63 52.04 29.28 -31.20
C ILE A 63 52.42 28.32 -30.06
N SER A 64 53.70 27.95 -29.95
CA SER A 64 54.20 27.15 -28.82
C SER A 64 54.58 28.03 -27.63
N GLU A 65 54.47 27.49 -26.41
CA GLU A 65 54.85 28.21 -25.18
C GLU A 65 56.35 28.56 -25.15
N LEU A 66 57.20 27.70 -25.70
CA LEU A 66 58.64 27.92 -25.77
C LEU A 66 58.99 29.09 -26.71
N ASP A 67 58.32 29.17 -27.86
CA ASP A 67 58.52 30.26 -28.82
C ASP A 67 58.00 31.59 -28.26
N PHE A 68 56.88 31.55 -27.54
CA PHE A 68 56.37 32.71 -26.81
C PHE A 68 57.41 33.25 -25.80
N ARG A 69 58.00 32.37 -24.97
CA ARG A 69 58.99 32.79 -23.97
C ARG A 69 60.26 33.35 -24.60
N ARG A 70 60.76 32.73 -25.67
CA ARG A 70 62.04 33.09 -26.32
C ARG A 70 61.94 34.30 -27.23
N GLU A 71 60.92 34.38 -28.06
CA GLU A 71 60.85 35.36 -29.14
C GLU A 71 60.02 36.60 -28.79
N MET A 72 59.04 36.46 -27.87
CA MET A 72 58.10 37.55 -27.53
C MET A 72 58.35 38.10 -26.12
N LEU A 73 58.41 37.22 -25.12
CA LEU A 73 58.54 37.63 -23.71
C LEU A 73 59.95 38.13 -23.38
N ALA A 74 61.00 37.43 -23.82
CA ALA A 74 62.39 37.82 -23.57
C ALA A 74 62.80 39.14 -24.25
N LYS A 75 62.11 39.54 -25.34
CA LYS A 75 62.37 40.79 -26.06
C LYS A 75 61.52 41.98 -25.57
N GLY A 76 60.59 41.75 -24.64
CA GLY A 76 59.74 42.80 -24.07
C GLY A 76 58.58 43.26 -24.96
N ASP A 77 58.24 42.48 -26.00
CA ASP A 77 57.30 42.90 -27.06
C ASP A 77 55.82 42.74 -26.65
N VAL A 78 55.55 42.10 -25.53
CA VAL A 78 54.21 41.77 -25.04
C VAL A 78 53.62 42.97 -24.27
N GLU A 79 52.35 43.27 -24.53
CA GLU A 79 51.57 44.33 -23.90
C GLU A 79 50.72 43.81 -22.73
N LYS A 80 50.00 42.70 -22.93
CA LYS A 80 49.15 42.06 -21.92
C LYS A 80 48.93 40.58 -22.24
N LEU A 81 48.58 39.82 -21.21
CA LEU A 81 48.22 38.41 -21.32
C LEU A 81 46.83 38.18 -20.71
N ASP A 82 45.93 37.60 -21.52
CA ASP A 82 44.62 37.18 -21.05
C ASP A 82 44.62 35.65 -20.86
N LEU A 83 44.40 35.22 -19.62
CA LEU A 83 44.38 33.82 -19.19
C LEU A 83 42.93 33.32 -19.21
N ILE A 84 42.61 32.41 -20.13
CA ILE A 84 41.26 31.85 -20.29
C ILE A 84 41.16 30.55 -19.50
N SER A 85 40.58 30.65 -18.29
CA SER A 85 40.58 29.57 -17.30
C SER A 85 39.79 28.32 -17.72
N ASN A 86 38.71 28.46 -18.51
CA ASN A 86 37.87 27.33 -18.89
C ASN A 86 38.37 26.54 -20.12
N LYS A 87 39.15 27.17 -21.00
CA LYS A 87 39.72 26.52 -22.20
C LYS A 87 41.21 26.16 -22.04
N SER A 88 41.81 26.52 -20.91
CA SER A 88 43.25 26.41 -20.63
C SER A 88 44.12 26.99 -21.74
N VAL A 89 43.77 28.18 -22.21
CA VAL A 89 44.47 28.92 -23.28
C VAL A 89 44.95 30.26 -22.76
N VAL A 90 46.16 30.65 -23.16
CA VAL A 90 46.73 31.97 -22.91
C VAL A 90 46.73 32.74 -24.21
N ARG A 91 46.11 33.92 -24.21
CA ARG A 91 46.09 34.82 -25.36
C ARG A 91 47.04 35.98 -25.15
N VAL A 92 47.88 36.20 -26.16
CA VAL A 92 48.99 37.14 -26.13
C VAL A 92 48.63 38.38 -26.95
N TYR A 93 48.79 39.54 -26.33
CA TYR A 93 48.67 40.84 -26.98
C TYR A 93 50.06 41.46 -27.10
N ILE A 94 50.40 41.89 -28.30
CA ILE A 94 51.70 42.51 -28.61
C ILE A 94 51.54 44.03 -28.67
N ARG A 95 52.55 44.76 -28.18
CA ARG A 95 52.56 46.22 -28.22
C ARG A 95 52.44 46.73 -29.66
N LYS A 96 51.65 47.78 -29.87
CA LYS A 96 51.40 48.38 -31.19
C LYS A 96 52.66 48.70 -31.98
N ASP A 97 53.74 49.11 -31.31
CA ASP A 97 55.03 49.44 -31.96
C ASP A 97 55.82 48.20 -32.42
N SER A 98 55.63 47.06 -31.76
CA SER A 98 56.35 45.80 -32.06
C SER A 98 55.70 44.98 -33.17
N LEU A 99 54.43 45.22 -33.49
CA LEU A 99 53.69 44.55 -34.55
C LEU A 99 54.26 44.80 -35.97
N ASN A 100 55.08 45.85 -36.13
CA ASN A 100 55.72 46.17 -37.41
C ASN A 100 57.04 45.42 -37.67
N LYS A 101 57.53 44.59 -36.73
CA LYS A 101 58.75 43.79 -36.93
C LYS A 101 58.49 42.64 -37.92
N ALA A 102 59.50 42.32 -38.74
CA ALA A 102 59.40 41.31 -39.82
C ALA A 102 58.96 39.92 -39.34
N TYR A 103 59.30 39.56 -38.10
CA TYR A 103 58.92 38.29 -37.47
C TYR A 103 57.40 38.14 -37.34
N TYR A 104 56.71 39.14 -36.78
CA TYR A 104 55.26 39.08 -36.57
C TYR A 104 54.46 39.24 -37.87
N GLN A 105 54.96 40.05 -38.82
CA GLN A 105 54.34 40.17 -40.14
C GLN A 105 54.41 38.87 -40.96
N ASN A 106 55.46 38.07 -40.78
CA ASN A 106 55.57 36.79 -41.48
C ASN A 106 54.69 35.69 -40.87
N GLN A 107 54.49 35.68 -39.55
CA GLN A 107 53.57 34.71 -38.91
C GLN A 107 52.09 35.04 -39.14
N LEU A 108 51.74 36.31 -39.36
CA LEU A 108 50.34 36.75 -39.54
C LEU A 108 49.89 36.84 -41.01
N LYS A 109 50.75 36.45 -41.97
CA LYS A 109 50.51 36.59 -43.43
C LYS A 109 49.52 35.58 -44.05
N GLY A 110 48.87 34.73 -43.25
CA GLY A 110 47.99 33.65 -43.73
C GLY A 110 46.47 33.91 -43.66
N SER A 111 46.01 34.98 -43.02
CA SER A 111 44.57 35.32 -42.94
C SER A 111 44.20 36.41 -43.93
N TRP A 112 43.08 36.25 -44.63
CA TRP A 112 42.61 37.08 -45.75
C TRP A 112 42.81 38.61 -45.57
N PRO A 113 43.11 39.34 -46.67
CA PRO A 113 43.78 40.63 -46.63
C PRO A 113 42.80 41.80 -46.43
N ASN A 114 42.33 42.05 -45.20
CA ASN A 114 41.99 43.40 -44.76
C ASN A 114 41.58 43.57 -43.28
N ASN A 115 41.81 42.60 -42.41
CA ASN A 115 41.51 42.81 -40.99
C ASN A 115 42.51 42.11 -40.07
N ILE A 116 43.75 42.61 -40.04
CA ILE A 116 44.61 42.38 -38.88
C ILE A 116 43.96 43.14 -37.74
N ASN A 117 43.27 42.42 -36.86
CA ASN A 117 42.55 43.01 -35.75
C ASN A 117 43.57 43.58 -34.76
N LYS A 118 43.88 44.87 -34.89
CA LYS A 118 44.88 45.59 -34.08
C LYS A 118 44.49 45.70 -32.60
N GLU A 119 43.24 45.38 -32.28
CA GLU A 119 42.69 45.48 -30.92
C GLU A 119 42.39 44.10 -30.30
N GLY A 120 42.43 43.03 -31.09
CA GLY A 120 42.22 41.65 -30.66
C GLY A 120 43.52 40.93 -30.24
N PRO A 121 43.44 39.72 -29.67
CA PRO A 121 44.61 38.90 -29.36
C PRO A 121 45.27 38.41 -30.66
N GLN A 122 46.59 38.52 -30.78
CA GLN A 122 47.30 38.12 -32.01
C GLN A 122 47.74 36.66 -31.98
N PHE A 123 48.13 36.15 -30.82
CA PHE A 123 48.63 34.79 -30.66
C PHE A 123 47.95 34.08 -29.49
N GLU A 124 47.82 32.76 -29.60
CA GLU A 124 47.29 31.92 -28.53
C GLU A 124 48.08 30.62 -28.38
N PHE A 125 48.18 30.10 -27.16
CA PHE A 125 48.76 28.79 -26.89
C PHE A 125 48.06 28.10 -25.72
N LYS A 126 48.07 26.77 -25.72
CA LYS A 126 47.44 25.95 -24.68
C LYS A 126 48.40 25.70 -23.52
N VAL A 127 47.89 25.78 -22.31
CA VAL A 127 48.59 25.48 -21.05
C VAL A 127 47.86 24.37 -20.29
N THR A 128 48.57 23.60 -19.48
CA THR A 128 47.98 22.46 -18.75
C THR A 128 47.11 22.92 -17.59
N ASP A 129 47.59 23.86 -16.78
CA ASP A 129 46.82 24.50 -15.71
C ASP A 129 47.14 26.00 -15.70
N VAL A 130 46.10 26.81 -15.86
CA VAL A 130 46.19 28.27 -15.94
C VAL A 130 46.70 28.88 -14.62
N LYS A 131 46.35 28.31 -13.46
CA LYS A 131 46.77 28.80 -12.15
C LYS A 131 48.22 28.44 -11.84
N GLU A 132 48.66 27.25 -12.25
CA GLU A 132 50.06 26.84 -12.14
C GLU A 132 50.96 27.63 -13.10
N TYR A 133 50.45 27.92 -14.30
CA TYR A 133 51.12 28.77 -15.27
C TYR A 133 51.28 30.21 -14.78
N GLU A 134 50.25 30.79 -14.15
CA GLU A 134 50.34 32.12 -13.53
C GLU A 134 51.45 32.19 -12.48
N LYS A 135 51.57 31.17 -11.62
CA LYS A 135 52.65 31.06 -10.64
C LYS A 135 54.02 30.96 -11.31
N THR A 136 54.14 30.10 -12.32
CA THR A 136 55.40 29.91 -13.07
C THR A 136 55.84 31.20 -13.76
N LEU A 137 54.90 31.99 -14.30
CA LEU A 137 55.18 33.29 -14.89
C LEU A 137 55.64 34.32 -13.85
N ARG A 138 54.98 34.40 -12.68
CA ARG A 138 55.41 35.29 -11.59
C ARG A 138 56.82 34.94 -11.11
N ASP A 139 57.12 33.66 -10.93
CA ASP A 139 58.46 33.19 -10.55
C ASP A 139 59.52 33.52 -11.61
N TYR A 140 59.13 33.53 -12.90
CA TYR A 140 60.00 33.92 -14.00
C TYR A 140 60.37 35.41 -13.97
N PHE A 141 59.41 36.29 -13.66
CA PHE A 141 59.66 37.73 -13.50
C PHE A 141 60.54 38.03 -12.27
N VAL A 142 60.35 37.30 -11.16
CA VAL A 142 61.18 37.44 -9.95
C VAL A 142 62.65 37.07 -10.23
N LYS A 143 62.89 36.04 -11.05
CA LYS A 143 64.25 35.61 -11.43
C LYS A 143 64.91 36.51 -12.48
N ASN A 144 64.15 37.30 -13.23
CA ASN A 144 64.64 38.14 -14.32
C ASN A 144 64.16 39.60 -14.17
N PRO A 145 64.73 40.38 -13.24
CA PRO A 145 64.29 41.75 -12.94
C PRO A 145 64.51 42.76 -14.08
N GLN A 146 65.16 42.35 -15.17
CA GLN A 146 65.40 43.15 -16.37
C GLN A 146 64.17 43.21 -17.32
N ILE A 147 63.16 42.36 -17.10
CA ILE A 147 61.97 42.25 -17.96
C ILE A 147 60.79 42.90 -17.20
N GLN A 148 60.15 43.89 -17.82
CA GLN A 148 59.00 44.59 -17.24
C GLN A 148 57.84 43.63 -17.00
N GLU A 149 57.26 43.65 -15.80
CA GLU A 149 56.09 42.83 -15.44
C GLU A 149 54.88 43.25 -16.29
N ILE A 150 54.15 42.26 -16.83
CA ILE A 150 53.05 42.45 -17.78
C ILE A 150 51.72 42.22 -17.06
N PRO A 151 50.68 43.04 -17.30
CA PRO A 151 49.36 42.84 -16.70
C PRO A 151 48.72 41.51 -17.14
N LEU A 152 48.27 40.75 -16.15
CA LEU A 152 47.61 39.44 -16.29
C LEU A 152 46.11 39.59 -15.99
N ASN A 153 45.25 39.34 -16.99
CA ASN A 153 43.79 39.32 -16.77
C ASN A 153 43.27 37.89 -16.86
N SER A 154 42.62 37.40 -15.81
CA SER A 154 41.86 36.15 -15.89
C SER A 154 40.45 36.43 -16.41
N LYS A 155 40.10 35.83 -17.55
CA LYS A 155 38.75 35.94 -18.14
C LYS A 155 38.16 34.54 -18.30
N SER A 156 36.89 34.41 -17.99
CA SER A 156 36.12 33.20 -18.30
C SER A 156 35.24 33.51 -19.49
N GLU A 157 35.47 32.86 -20.64
CA GLU A 157 34.55 32.99 -21.78
C GLU A 157 33.28 32.19 -21.52
N GLY A 158 32.12 32.75 -21.84
CA GLY A 158 30.85 32.03 -21.76
C GLY A 158 30.84 30.83 -22.70
N GLU A 159 30.61 29.62 -22.16
CA GLU A 159 30.47 28.40 -22.94
C GLU A 159 29.20 28.46 -23.77
N TRP A 160 29.26 28.94 -25.01
CA TRP A 160 28.10 29.06 -25.90
C TRP A 160 27.29 27.76 -26.10
N PHE A 161 27.93 26.60 -25.93
CA PHE A 161 27.30 25.28 -26.07
C PHE A 161 26.38 24.92 -24.88
N GLY A 162 26.70 25.40 -23.68
CA GLY A 162 25.93 25.11 -22.46
C GLY A 162 24.51 25.70 -22.48
N PRO A 163 24.34 27.02 -22.72
CA PRO A 163 23.04 27.66 -22.85
C PRO A 163 22.22 27.12 -24.02
N LEU A 164 22.87 26.78 -25.14
CA LEU A 164 22.21 26.21 -26.32
C LEU A 164 21.62 24.83 -26.02
N LEU A 165 22.40 23.95 -25.38
CA LEU A 165 21.94 22.62 -24.99
C LEU A 165 20.84 22.70 -23.93
N ASN A 166 20.98 23.58 -22.93
CA ASN A 166 19.94 23.81 -21.91
C ASN A 166 18.63 24.37 -22.47
N PHE A 167 18.66 25.07 -23.59
CA PHE A 167 17.43 25.56 -24.24
C PHE A 167 16.82 24.53 -25.21
N LEU A 168 17.66 23.84 -26.00
CA LEU A 168 17.20 22.87 -27.00
C LEU A 168 16.78 21.53 -26.39
N LEU A 169 17.46 21.04 -25.35
CA LEU A 169 17.18 19.74 -24.75
C LEU A 169 15.76 19.66 -24.15
N PRO A 170 15.27 20.65 -23.36
CA PRO A 170 13.89 20.62 -22.87
C PRO A 170 12.86 20.70 -24.01
N LEU A 171 13.13 21.53 -25.02
CA LEU A 171 12.22 21.71 -26.15
C LEU A 171 12.13 20.43 -27.00
N LEU A 172 13.24 19.74 -27.23
CA LEU A 172 13.28 18.46 -27.93
C LEU A 172 12.55 17.37 -27.13
N ILE A 173 12.73 17.31 -25.81
CA ILE A 173 11.99 16.38 -24.94
C ILE A 173 10.49 16.65 -25.00
N ILE A 174 10.05 17.90 -24.94
CA ILE A 174 8.62 18.26 -25.05
C ILE A 174 8.07 17.83 -26.41
N VAL A 175 8.77 18.10 -27.51
CA VAL A 175 8.35 17.67 -28.86
C VAL A 175 8.30 16.15 -28.96
N LEU A 176 9.28 15.43 -28.40
CA LEU A 176 9.36 13.97 -28.46
C LEU A 176 8.24 13.31 -27.63
N ILE A 177 7.94 13.85 -26.45
CA ILE A 177 6.80 13.45 -25.62
C ILE A 177 5.49 13.76 -26.35
N TRP A 178 5.36 14.92 -26.99
CA TRP A 178 4.16 15.32 -27.73
C TRP A 178 3.91 14.42 -28.95
N VAL A 179 4.96 14.04 -29.68
CA VAL A 179 4.89 13.07 -30.78
C VAL A 179 4.59 11.65 -30.28
N MET A 180 5.17 11.22 -29.15
CA MET A 180 4.83 9.94 -28.52
C MET A 180 3.38 9.89 -28.06
N LEU A 181 2.86 10.96 -27.42
CA LEU A 181 1.47 11.09 -27.02
C LEU A 181 0.52 11.04 -28.22
N MET A 182 0.84 11.76 -29.30
CA MET A 182 0.05 11.73 -30.53
C MET A 182 0.11 10.36 -31.24
N ARG A 183 1.24 9.65 -31.19
CA ARG A 183 1.34 8.26 -31.68
C ARG A 183 0.57 7.27 -30.80
N LYS A 184 0.49 7.51 -29.49
CA LYS A 184 -0.30 6.68 -28.57
C LYS A 184 -1.80 6.97 -28.61
N MET A 185 -2.20 8.18 -29.01
CA MET A 185 -3.60 8.52 -29.34
C MET A 185 -4.01 8.09 -30.76
N GLY A 186 -3.05 7.85 -31.65
CA GLY A 186 -3.29 7.40 -33.03
C GLY A 186 -3.06 5.90 -33.28
N GLY A 187 -2.75 5.12 -32.24
CA GLY A 187 -2.39 3.70 -32.35
C GLY A 187 -3.53 2.75 -32.03
N GLN A 188 -4.07 2.11 -33.07
CA GLN A 188 -4.92 0.91 -33.06
C GLN A 188 -6.34 1.06 -32.50
N GLY A 189 -7.27 1.55 -33.35
CA GLY A 189 -8.71 1.33 -33.17
C GLY A 189 -9.62 2.56 -33.14
N ALA A 190 -9.29 3.67 -33.81
CA ALA A 190 -10.28 4.71 -34.07
C ALA A 190 -9.92 5.53 -35.31
N SER A 191 -10.70 5.33 -36.38
CA SER A 191 -10.83 6.27 -37.48
C SER A 191 -11.05 7.67 -36.94
N GLY A 192 -10.29 8.65 -37.46
CA GLY A 192 -10.34 10.06 -37.06
C GLY A 192 -11.72 10.69 -37.20
N GLY A 193 -12.51 10.59 -36.14
CA GLY A 193 -13.76 11.30 -35.92
C GLY A 193 -13.80 11.98 -34.55
N PRO A 194 -14.63 13.02 -34.34
CA PRO A 194 -14.63 13.88 -33.13
C PRO A 194 -15.24 13.22 -31.88
N GLY A 195 -15.04 11.91 -31.67
CA GLY A 195 -15.71 11.13 -30.62
C GLY A 195 -14.81 10.53 -29.54
N GLY A 196 -13.48 10.55 -29.69
CA GLY A 196 -12.57 9.84 -28.78
C GLY A 196 -12.44 10.44 -27.36
N ILE A 197 -12.76 11.72 -27.19
CA ILE A 197 -12.63 12.44 -25.91
C ILE A 197 -13.89 12.28 -25.04
N PHE A 198 -15.03 11.94 -25.65
CA PHE A 198 -16.33 11.84 -24.95
C PHE A 198 -16.62 10.46 -24.32
N ASN A 199 -15.73 9.48 -24.47
CA ASN A 199 -15.93 8.13 -23.91
C ASN A 199 -15.23 7.92 -22.55
N ILE A 200 -14.62 8.96 -21.96
CA ILE A 200 -13.88 8.92 -20.69
C ILE A 200 -14.80 8.78 -19.45
N GLY A 201 -16.11 9.02 -19.59
CA GLY A 201 -17.07 9.02 -18.48
C GLY A 201 -17.98 7.78 -18.34
N LYS A 202 -17.87 6.77 -19.22
CA LYS A 202 -18.70 5.54 -19.14
C LYS A 202 -18.13 4.58 -18.09
N SER A 203 -19.00 3.98 -17.28
CA SER A 203 -18.61 3.00 -16.28
C SER A 203 -18.06 1.74 -16.96
N LYS A 204 -16.91 1.24 -16.48
CA LYS A 204 -16.38 -0.10 -16.82
C LYS A 204 -16.98 -1.18 -15.91
N ALA A 205 -18.23 -1.03 -15.50
CA ALA A 205 -18.87 -2.01 -14.63
C ALA A 205 -18.95 -3.35 -15.36
N THR A 206 -18.40 -4.41 -14.77
CA THR A 206 -18.55 -5.77 -15.31
C THR A 206 -19.99 -6.20 -15.08
N LEU A 207 -20.83 -6.03 -16.09
CA LEU A 207 -22.22 -6.44 -16.05
C LEU A 207 -22.31 -7.97 -16.20
N PHE A 208 -22.71 -8.65 -15.13
CA PHE A 208 -23.17 -10.03 -15.22
C PHE A 208 -24.64 -10.02 -15.63
N ASP A 209 -24.91 -10.05 -16.94
CA ASP A 209 -26.27 -10.02 -17.45
C ASP A 209 -27.00 -11.35 -17.19
N LYS A 210 -28.34 -11.33 -17.25
CA LYS A 210 -29.27 -12.45 -16.92
C LYS A 210 -28.98 -13.80 -17.61
N GLY A 211 -28.05 -13.87 -18.57
CA GLY A 211 -27.55 -15.10 -19.21
C GLY A 211 -26.27 -15.69 -18.63
N THR A 212 -25.51 -14.93 -17.83
CA THR A 212 -24.32 -15.41 -17.10
C THR A 212 -24.70 -15.46 -15.63
N LYS A 213 -25.51 -16.46 -15.25
CA LYS A 213 -25.94 -16.67 -13.87
C LYS A 213 -24.74 -16.58 -12.95
N VAL A 214 -24.82 -15.75 -11.89
CA VAL A 214 -23.93 -15.91 -10.74
C VAL A 214 -24.19 -17.32 -10.22
N THR A 215 -23.27 -18.24 -10.49
CA THR A 215 -23.41 -19.67 -10.13
C THR A 215 -23.23 -19.92 -8.65
N ILE A 216 -22.70 -18.93 -7.94
CA ILE A 216 -22.37 -19.00 -6.52
C ILE A 216 -23.63 -18.77 -5.70
N THR A 217 -23.91 -19.69 -4.80
CA THR A 217 -25.07 -19.64 -3.88
C THR A 217 -24.59 -19.69 -2.42
N PHE A 218 -25.50 -19.60 -1.43
CA PHE A 218 -25.10 -19.72 -0.02
C PHE A 218 -24.51 -21.08 0.35
N ASN A 219 -24.66 -22.12 -0.49
CA ASN A 219 -24.03 -23.42 -0.30
C ASN A 219 -22.51 -23.40 -0.54
N ASP A 220 -22.02 -22.39 -1.28
CA ASP A 220 -20.60 -22.19 -1.58
C ASP A 220 -19.91 -21.26 -0.57
N VAL A 221 -20.68 -20.69 0.35
CA VAL A 221 -20.20 -19.86 1.46
C VAL A 221 -20.31 -20.68 2.74
N ALA A 222 -19.26 -20.76 3.53
CA ALA A 222 -19.26 -21.52 4.79
C ALA A 222 -18.65 -20.70 5.92
N GLY A 223 -19.01 -21.01 7.17
CA GLY A 223 -18.46 -20.37 8.38
C GLY A 223 -18.89 -18.92 8.59
N LEU A 224 -20.02 -18.50 8.01
CA LEU A 224 -20.57 -17.15 8.10
C LEU A 224 -22.07 -17.20 8.43
N ASP A 225 -22.46 -18.01 9.42
CA ASP A 225 -23.86 -18.35 9.64
C ASP A 225 -24.67 -17.15 10.14
N GLU A 226 -24.10 -16.31 11.02
CA GLU A 226 -24.72 -15.08 11.51
C GLU A 226 -24.90 -14.07 10.37
N ALA A 227 -23.83 -13.83 9.61
CA ALA A 227 -23.87 -12.89 8.48
C ALA A 227 -24.83 -13.36 7.38
N LYS A 228 -24.98 -14.67 7.17
CA LYS A 228 -25.99 -15.24 6.25
C LYS A 228 -27.41 -14.94 6.71
N VAL A 229 -27.72 -15.01 8.00
CA VAL A 229 -29.07 -14.72 8.51
C VAL A 229 -29.47 -13.27 8.21
N GLU A 230 -28.58 -12.31 8.50
CA GLU A 230 -28.81 -10.89 8.19
C GLU A 230 -28.98 -10.66 6.68
N VAL A 231 -28.14 -11.31 5.87
CA VAL A 231 -28.22 -11.21 4.41
C VAL A 231 -29.47 -11.91 3.84
N MET A 232 -29.97 -12.97 4.47
CA MET A 232 -31.18 -13.68 4.03
C MET A 232 -32.43 -12.80 4.11
N GLU A 233 -32.50 -11.85 5.05
CA GLU A 233 -33.58 -10.85 5.10
C GLU A 233 -33.61 -10.00 3.81
N ILE A 234 -32.43 -9.56 3.36
CA ILE A 234 -32.25 -8.79 2.12
C ILE A 234 -32.65 -9.62 0.90
N VAL A 235 -32.33 -10.93 0.90
CA VAL A 235 -32.71 -11.86 -0.17
C VAL A 235 -34.22 -12.10 -0.20
N ASP A 236 -34.87 -12.38 0.94
CA ASP A 236 -36.34 -12.56 0.98
C ASP A 236 -37.04 -11.30 0.50
N PHE A 237 -36.50 -10.13 0.83
CA PHE A 237 -36.98 -8.87 0.31
C PHE A 237 -36.87 -8.77 -1.22
N LEU A 238 -35.71 -9.08 -1.81
CA LEU A 238 -35.54 -9.06 -3.27
C LEU A 238 -36.46 -10.05 -3.99
N LYS A 239 -36.76 -11.20 -3.39
CA LYS A 239 -37.70 -12.19 -3.91
C LYS A 239 -39.16 -11.76 -3.74
N ASN A 240 -39.51 -11.20 -2.59
CA ASN A 240 -40.89 -10.92 -2.17
C ASN A 240 -41.10 -9.47 -1.66
N PRO A 241 -40.85 -8.43 -2.48
CA PRO A 241 -40.87 -7.04 -1.99
C PRO A 241 -42.25 -6.61 -1.46
N LYS A 242 -43.33 -7.11 -2.07
CA LYS A 242 -44.72 -6.78 -1.69
C LYS A 242 -45.06 -7.15 -0.25
N LYS A 243 -44.47 -8.22 0.29
CA LYS A 243 -44.69 -8.71 1.66
C LYS A 243 -44.29 -7.65 2.69
N TYR A 244 -43.19 -6.95 2.42
CA TYR A 244 -42.64 -5.92 3.31
C TYR A 244 -43.32 -4.56 3.10
N THR A 245 -43.58 -4.17 1.85
CA THR A 245 -44.28 -2.91 1.54
C THR A 245 -45.72 -2.90 2.08
N ALA A 246 -46.42 -4.04 2.06
CA ALA A 246 -47.78 -4.15 2.60
C ALA A 246 -47.86 -3.90 4.12
N LEU A 247 -46.78 -4.17 4.85
CA LEU A 247 -46.67 -3.95 6.30
C LEU A 247 -46.12 -2.55 6.63
N GLY A 248 -45.86 -1.71 5.63
CA GLY A 248 -45.25 -0.39 5.82
C GLY A 248 -43.74 -0.45 6.14
N GLY A 249 -43.11 -1.61 5.95
CA GLY A 249 -41.66 -1.78 6.15
C GLY A 249 -40.87 -0.95 5.14
N LYS A 250 -39.89 -0.19 5.63
CA LYS A 250 -38.95 0.54 4.77
C LYS A 250 -37.81 -0.37 4.36
N ILE A 251 -37.44 -0.26 3.09
CA ILE A 251 -36.47 -1.11 2.44
C ILE A 251 -35.07 -0.57 2.78
N PRO A 252 -34.14 -1.41 3.29
CA PRO A 252 -32.77 -0.98 3.49
C PRO A 252 -32.16 -0.65 2.13
N LYS A 253 -31.71 0.61 1.99
CA LYS A 253 -31.18 1.10 0.71
C LYS A 253 -29.77 0.56 0.46
N GLY A 254 -29.04 0.22 1.51
CA GLY A 254 -27.73 -0.38 1.38
C GLY A 254 -27.20 -1.01 2.66
N ALA A 255 -26.32 -1.99 2.50
CA ALA A 255 -25.66 -2.66 3.60
C ALA A 255 -24.14 -2.59 3.44
N LEU A 256 -23.43 -2.34 4.54
CA LEU A 256 -21.98 -2.34 4.61
C LEU A 256 -21.49 -3.65 5.21
N LEU A 257 -20.73 -4.42 4.44
CA LEU A 257 -20.01 -5.61 4.87
C LEU A 257 -18.65 -5.20 5.43
N VAL A 258 -18.46 -5.39 6.72
CA VAL A 258 -17.25 -4.98 7.44
C VAL A 258 -16.50 -6.21 7.88
N GLY A 259 -15.18 -6.25 7.73
CA GLY A 259 -14.38 -7.31 8.33
C GLY A 259 -12.99 -7.42 7.75
N PRO A 260 -12.11 -8.25 8.32
CA PRO A 260 -10.75 -8.45 7.83
C PRO A 260 -10.69 -8.89 6.36
N PRO A 261 -9.57 -8.66 5.65
CA PRO A 261 -9.41 -9.15 4.29
C PRO A 261 -9.51 -10.68 4.23
N GLY A 262 -10.04 -11.21 3.13
CA GLY A 262 -10.10 -12.67 2.92
C GLY A 262 -11.21 -13.42 3.66
N THR A 263 -12.11 -12.75 4.39
CA THR A 263 -13.26 -13.39 5.09
C THR A 263 -14.46 -13.70 4.18
N GLY A 264 -14.36 -13.46 2.87
CA GLY A 264 -15.42 -13.82 1.92
C GLY A 264 -16.52 -12.76 1.73
N LYS A 265 -16.28 -11.49 2.05
CA LYS A 265 -17.24 -10.38 1.84
C LYS A 265 -17.77 -10.32 0.40
N THR A 266 -16.87 -10.32 -0.59
CA THR A 266 -17.23 -10.32 -2.01
C THR A 266 -17.94 -11.61 -2.43
N LEU A 267 -17.61 -12.74 -1.81
CA LEU A 267 -18.26 -14.03 -2.07
C LEU A 267 -19.69 -14.04 -1.51
N LEU A 268 -19.91 -13.50 -0.31
CA LEU A 268 -21.23 -13.37 0.31
C LEU A 268 -22.14 -12.46 -0.51
N ALA A 269 -21.62 -11.33 -1.02
CA ALA A 269 -22.37 -10.43 -1.89
C ALA A 269 -22.80 -11.11 -3.21
N LYS A 270 -21.91 -11.90 -3.81
CA LYS A 270 -22.23 -12.71 -5.01
C LYS A 270 -23.27 -13.79 -4.69
N ALA A 271 -23.11 -14.50 -3.58
CA ALA A 271 -24.04 -15.53 -3.13
C ALA A 271 -25.44 -14.97 -2.86
N MET A 272 -25.54 -13.77 -2.27
CA MET A 272 -26.80 -13.06 -2.07
C MET A 272 -27.54 -12.81 -3.39
N ALA A 273 -26.84 -12.29 -4.40
CA ALA A 273 -27.43 -12.03 -5.71
C ALA A 273 -27.79 -13.34 -6.46
N GLY A 274 -26.96 -14.38 -6.34
CA GLY A 274 -27.23 -15.72 -6.87
C GLY A 274 -28.47 -16.35 -6.25
N GLU A 275 -28.63 -16.24 -4.92
CA GLU A 275 -29.80 -16.75 -4.20
C GLU A 275 -31.07 -15.98 -4.56
N ALA A 276 -31.00 -14.65 -4.68
CA ALA A 276 -32.11 -13.80 -5.11
C ALA A 276 -32.41 -13.89 -6.63
N GLN A 277 -31.51 -14.47 -7.43
CA GLN A 277 -31.60 -14.56 -8.89
C GLN A 277 -31.76 -13.19 -9.59
N VAL A 278 -31.07 -12.17 -9.08
CA VAL A 278 -31.08 -10.80 -9.63
C VAL A 278 -29.74 -10.44 -10.28
N PRO A 279 -29.70 -9.49 -11.23
CA PRO A 279 -28.44 -8.99 -11.80
C PRO A 279 -27.51 -8.42 -10.72
N PHE A 280 -26.21 -8.67 -10.89
CA PHE A 280 -25.15 -8.24 -9.97
C PHE A 280 -24.17 -7.31 -10.69
N PHE A 281 -24.09 -6.06 -10.24
CA PHE A 281 -23.11 -5.08 -10.70
C PHE A 281 -21.97 -5.02 -9.70
N SER A 282 -20.74 -5.31 -10.13
CA SER A 282 -19.56 -5.25 -9.26
C SER A 282 -18.63 -4.14 -9.75
N MET A 283 -18.21 -3.25 -8.85
CA MET A 283 -17.17 -2.25 -9.10
C MET A 283 -16.23 -2.15 -7.89
N SER A 284 -14.98 -1.80 -8.12
CA SER A 284 -14.05 -1.48 -7.03
C SER A 284 -14.16 0.01 -6.68
N GLY A 285 -14.04 0.36 -5.39
CA GLY A 285 -13.97 1.74 -4.92
C GLY A 285 -12.82 2.50 -5.56
N SER A 286 -11.71 1.82 -5.82
CA SER A 286 -10.54 2.37 -6.52
C SER A 286 -10.82 2.69 -8.00
N ASP A 287 -11.81 2.06 -8.65
CA ASP A 287 -12.19 2.38 -10.04
C ASP A 287 -12.84 3.76 -10.17
N PHE A 288 -13.25 4.37 -9.05
CA PHE A 288 -13.83 5.71 -9.05
C PHE A 288 -12.81 6.81 -8.78
N VAL A 289 -11.58 6.48 -8.38
CA VAL A 289 -10.51 7.45 -8.09
C VAL A 289 -9.66 7.61 -9.33
N GLU A 290 -9.74 8.77 -9.98
CA GLU A 290 -9.02 9.08 -11.22
C GLU A 290 -8.29 10.43 -11.14
N LEU A 291 -7.29 10.63 -12.01
CA LEU A 291 -6.52 11.90 -12.06
C LEU A 291 -7.37 13.10 -12.53
N PHE A 292 -8.48 12.85 -13.22
CA PHE A 292 -9.33 13.88 -13.79
C PHE A 292 -10.54 14.14 -12.90
N VAL A 293 -10.67 15.37 -12.42
CA VAL A 293 -11.78 15.81 -11.59
C VAL A 293 -13.12 15.57 -12.31
N GLY A 294 -14.05 14.92 -11.62
CA GLY A 294 -15.41 14.68 -12.11
C GLY A 294 -15.62 13.40 -12.92
N VAL A 295 -14.55 12.67 -13.28
CA VAL A 295 -14.68 11.37 -13.95
C VAL A 295 -15.31 10.33 -13.01
N GLY A 296 -14.87 10.26 -11.75
CA GLY A 296 -15.45 9.38 -10.74
C GLY A 296 -16.96 9.63 -10.54
N ALA A 297 -17.36 10.89 -10.33
CA ALA A 297 -18.77 11.28 -10.22
C ALA A 297 -19.61 10.89 -11.47
N SER A 298 -19.06 11.02 -12.69
CA SER A 298 -19.75 10.57 -13.91
C SER A 298 -19.97 9.06 -13.92
N ARG A 299 -18.97 8.27 -13.48
CA ARG A 299 -19.09 6.80 -13.42
C ARG A 299 -20.14 6.36 -12.41
N VAL A 300 -20.22 7.04 -11.25
CA VAL A 300 -21.28 6.79 -10.25
C VAL A 300 -22.66 7.01 -10.87
N ARG A 301 -22.89 8.14 -11.55
CA ARG A 301 -24.18 8.40 -12.23
C ARG A 301 -24.53 7.33 -13.26
N ASP A 302 -23.56 6.93 -14.08
CA ASP A 302 -23.76 5.93 -15.11
C ASP A 302 -24.09 4.54 -14.52
N LEU A 303 -23.40 4.14 -13.44
CA LEU A 303 -23.68 2.91 -12.69
C LEU A 303 -25.13 2.89 -12.18
N PHE A 304 -25.57 3.96 -11.50
CA PHE A 304 -26.94 4.05 -10.98
C PHE A 304 -27.99 4.19 -12.08
N LYS A 305 -27.64 4.74 -13.24
CA LYS A 305 -28.52 4.75 -14.41
C LYS A 305 -28.74 3.33 -14.94
N GLN A 306 -27.67 2.56 -15.15
CA GLN A 306 -27.75 1.17 -15.64
C GLN A 306 -28.47 0.26 -14.64
N ALA A 307 -28.23 0.45 -13.34
CA ALA A 307 -28.92 -0.30 -12.29
C ALA A 307 -30.44 -0.06 -12.30
N ARG A 308 -30.87 1.20 -12.52
CA ARG A 308 -32.30 1.54 -12.66
C ARG A 308 -32.96 0.87 -13.86
N GLU A 309 -32.25 0.76 -14.98
CA GLU A 309 -32.76 0.08 -16.18
C GLU A 309 -32.92 -1.44 -15.97
N LYS A 310 -32.17 -2.03 -15.02
CA LYS A 310 -32.13 -3.47 -14.76
C LYS A 310 -32.71 -3.89 -13.41
N ALA A 311 -33.44 -3.01 -12.73
CA ALA A 311 -34.07 -3.31 -11.45
C ALA A 311 -35.10 -4.45 -11.55
N PRO A 312 -35.23 -5.32 -10.53
CA PRO A 312 -34.46 -5.35 -9.29
C PRO A 312 -33.04 -5.87 -9.49
N CYS A 313 -32.05 -5.26 -8.85
CA CYS A 313 -30.64 -5.64 -8.97
C CYS A 313 -29.83 -5.28 -7.72
N VAL A 314 -28.62 -5.86 -7.61
CA VAL A 314 -27.66 -5.58 -6.54
C VAL A 314 -26.46 -4.84 -7.13
N ILE A 315 -26.08 -3.73 -6.51
CA ILE A 315 -24.83 -3.02 -6.77
C ILE A 315 -23.85 -3.36 -5.66
N PHE A 316 -22.67 -3.85 -5.98
CA PHE A 316 -21.59 -4.15 -5.03
C PHE A 316 -20.38 -3.26 -5.30
N ILE A 317 -19.98 -2.50 -4.26
CA ILE A 317 -18.80 -1.64 -4.26
C ILE A 317 -17.78 -2.23 -3.29
N ASP A 318 -16.73 -2.85 -3.81
CA ASP A 318 -15.61 -3.33 -2.98
C ASP A 318 -14.70 -2.15 -2.58
N GLU A 319 -13.90 -2.28 -1.51
CA GLU A 319 -12.95 -1.24 -1.06
C GLU A 319 -13.56 0.18 -1.01
N ILE A 320 -14.76 0.34 -0.44
CA ILE A 320 -15.45 1.64 -0.42
C ILE A 320 -14.65 2.73 0.31
N ASP A 321 -13.71 2.35 1.17
CA ASP A 321 -12.75 3.24 1.83
C ASP A 321 -11.78 3.95 0.87
N ALA A 322 -11.72 3.56 -0.41
CA ALA A 322 -11.02 4.31 -1.45
C ALA A 322 -11.70 5.65 -1.78
N ILE A 323 -13.03 5.73 -1.75
CA ILE A 323 -13.81 6.97 -1.98
C ILE A 323 -14.44 7.54 -0.70
N GLY A 324 -14.74 6.69 0.28
CA GLY A 324 -15.54 7.02 1.45
C GLY A 324 -14.79 7.43 2.72
N ARG A 325 -13.49 7.74 2.68
CA ARG A 325 -12.71 8.13 3.86
C ARG A 325 -13.11 9.50 4.38
N ALA A 326 -13.21 9.62 5.70
CA ALA A 326 -13.43 10.87 6.40
C ALA A 326 -12.31 11.88 6.13
N ARG A 327 -12.69 13.16 6.12
CA ARG A 327 -11.76 14.28 5.91
C ARG A 327 -10.66 14.29 6.97
N GLY A 328 -9.40 14.13 6.53
CA GLY A 328 -8.24 14.35 7.40
C GLY A 328 -7.96 15.84 7.59
N LYS A 329 -7.59 16.25 8.80
CA LYS A 329 -7.25 17.66 9.14
C LYS A 329 -6.03 18.22 8.38
N ASN A 330 -5.25 17.40 7.67
CA ASN A 330 -4.00 17.79 7.00
C ASN A 330 -3.90 17.29 5.54
N ALA A 331 -4.64 17.86 4.58
CA ALA A 331 -4.46 17.53 3.17
C ALA A 331 -4.69 18.75 2.26
N ILE A 332 -3.60 19.41 1.86
CA ILE A 332 -3.61 20.68 1.10
C ILE A 332 -3.76 20.50 -0.43
N MET A 333 -3.77 19.30 -1.03
CA MET A 333 -3.75 19.25 -2.51
C MET A 333 -4.27 18.01 -3.26
N SER A 334 -5.13 17.14 -2.68
CA SER A 334 -5.58 15.93 -3.40
C SER A 334 -6.99 15.40 -3.06
N ASN A 335 -7.84 16.15 -2.35
CA ASN A 335 -9.13 15.63 -1.87
C ASN A 335 -10.35 15.94 -2.77
N ASP A 336 -10.25 16.88 -3.70
CA ASP A 336 -11.42 17.42 -4.40
C ASP A 336 -12.13 16.40 -5.31
N GLU A 337 -11.38 15.51 -5.97
CA GLU A 337 -11.95 14.49 -6.86
C GLU A 337 -12.70 13.43 -6.07
N ARG A 338 -12.06 12.92 -5.02
CA ARG A 338 -12.62 11.93 -4.12
C ARG A 338 -13.89 12.44 -3.44
N GLU A 339 -13.88 13.69 -2.97
CA GLU A 339 -15.02 14.32 -2.31
C GLU A 339 -16.19 14.50 -3.29
N SER A 340 -15.91 14.94 -4.53
CA SER A 340 -16.93 15.07 -5.57
C SER A 340 -17.60 13.72 -5.89
N THR A 341 -16.80 12.66 -6.03
CA THR A 341 -17.27 11.30 -6.26
C THR A 341 -18.08 10.76 -5.09
N LEU A 342 -17.62 10.97 -3.84
CA LEU A 342 -18.35 10.58 -2.63
C LEU A 342 -19.70 11.28 -2.54
N ASN A 343 -19.73 12.60 -2.71
CA ASN A 343 -20.97 13.37 -2.67
C ASN A 343 -21.95 12.92 -3.77
N GLN A 344 -21.46 12.57 -4.96
CA GLN A 344 -22.32 12.03 -6.01
C GLN A 344 -22.92 10.69 -5.60
N LEU A 345 -22.16 9.80 -4.96
CA LEU A 345 -22.68 8.54 -4.44
C LEU A 345 -23.80 8.78 -3.41
N LEU A 346 -23.58 9.73 -2.49
CA LEU A 346 -24.60 10.10 -1.50
C LEU A 346 -25.89 10.63 -2.15
N VAL A 347 -25.76 11.47 -3.17
CA VAL A 347 -26.90 12.01 -3.93
C VAL A 347 -27.67 10.91 -4.65
N GLU A 348 -26.98 9.95 -5.27
CA GLU A 348 -27.65 8.80 -5.91
C GLU A 348 -28.34 7.91 -4.88
N MET A 349 -27.72 7.65 -3.72
CA MET A 349 -28.33 6.85 -2.63
C MET A 349 -29.58 7.51 -2.04
N ASP A 350 -29.54 8.82 -1.84
CA ASP A 350 -30.69 9.58 -1.35
C ASP A 350 -31.79 9.69 -2.44
N GLY A 351 -31.39 9.68 -3.72
CA GLY A 351 -32.23 9.97 -4.90
C GLY A 351 -33.23 8.89 -5.34
N PHE A 352 -33.07 7.62 -4.95
CA PHE A 352 -34.07 6.58 -5.25
C PHE A 352 -35.08 6.37 -4.12
N GLY A 353 -36.36 6.19 -4.49
CA GLY A 353 -37.42 5.80 -3.57
C GLY A 353 -37.24 4.36 -3.10
N GLY A 354 -37.77 4.01 -1.92
CA GLY A 354 -37.65 2.67 -1.34
C GLY A 354 -38.13 1.56 -2.29
N ASP A 355 -39.14 1.84 -3.12
CA ASP A 355 -39.75 0.85 -4.03
C ASP A 355 -38.95 0.56 -5.32
N SER A 356 -37.74 1.10 -5.48
CA SER A 356 -36.95 0.92 -6.72
C SER A 356 -36.39 -0.51 -6.90
N GLY A 357 -36.35 -1.31 -5.83
CA GLY A 357 -35.82 -2.68 -5.86
C GLY A 357 -34.30 -2.75 -6.11
N ILE A 358 -33.57 -1.67 -5.84
CA ILE A 358 -32.11 -1.57 -5.97
C ILE A 358 -31.50 -1.62 -4.58
N ILE A 359 -30.51 -2.50 -4.38
CA ILE A 359 -29.80 -2.63 -3.11
C ILE A 359 -28.32 -2.38 -3.33
N VAL A 360 -27.74 -1.47 -2.55
CA VAL A 360 -26.32 -1.11 -2.61
C VAL A 360 -25.57 -1.82 -1.50
N LEU A 361 -24.73 -2.78 -1.85
CA LEU A 361 -23.79 -3.42 -0.95
C LEU A 361 -22.42 -2.77 -1.08
N ALA A 362 -21.77 -2.53 0.04
CA ALA A 362 -20.38 -2.09 0.06
C ALA A 362 -19.55 -3.00 0.96
N ALA A 363 -18.27 -3.17 0.65
CA ALA A 363 -17.33 -3.89 1.51
C ALA A 363 -16.16 -2.98 1.92
N THR A 364 -15.74 -3.10 3.18
CA THR A 364 -14.50 -2.46 3.65
C THR A 364 -13.78 -3.34 4.67
N ASN A 365 -12.46 -3.17 4.74
CA ASN A 365 -11.64 -3.72 5.82
C ASN A 365 -11.45 -2.70 6.96
N ARG A 366 -11.84 -1.43 6.76
CA ARG A 366 -11.52 -0.30 7.62
C ARG A 366 -12.75 0.57 7.86
N PRO A 367 -13.68 0.15 8.73
CA PRO A 367 -14.88 0.95 9.03
C PRO A 367 -14.54 2.26 9.74
N ASP A 368 -13.42 2.29 10.49
CA ASP A 368 -12.90 3.40 11.28
C ASP A 368 -12.59 4.64 10.44
N VAL A 369 -12.14 4.45 9.20
CA VAL A 369 -11.74 5.57 8.34
C VAL A 369 -12.88 6.14 7.52
N LEU A 370 -14.06 5.50 7.51
CA LEU A 370 -15.18 5.92 6.67
C LEU A 370 -15.85 7.21 7.17
N ASP A 371 -16.36 8.01 6.23
CA ASP A 371 -17.15 9.18 6.53
C ASP A 371 -18.49 8.77 7.15
N THR A 372 -18.76 9.31 8.34
CA THR A 372 -20.02 9.13 9.06
C THR A 372 -21.26 9.44 8.22
N ALA A 373 -21.15 10.27 7.17
CA ALA A 373 -22.22 10.56 6.23
C ALA A 373 -22.71 9.30 5.49
N LEU A 374 -21.83 8.34 5.18
CA LEU A 374 -22.20 7.08 4.52
C LEU A 374 -23.03 6.17 5.42
N LEU A 375 -22.79 6.23 6.74
CA LEU A 375 -23.42 5.37 7.75
C LEU A 375 -24.77 5.92 8.25
N ARG A 376 -25.25 7.04 7.71
CA ARG A 376 -26.52 7.64 8.13
C ARG A 376 -27.71 6.81 7.61
N PRO A 377 -28.83 6.75 8.37
CA PRO A 377 -30.05 6.08 7.92
C PRO A 377 -30.49 6.54 6.53
N GLY A 378 -30.86 5.59 5.67
CA GLY A 378 -31.19 5.83 4.26
C GLY A 378 -30.01 5.71 3.29
N ARG A 379 -28.81 5.39 3.78
CA ARG A 379 -27.62 5.09 2.95
C ARG A 379 -27.14 3.67 3.24
N PHE A 380 -26.04 3.49 3.95
CA PHE A 380 -25.65 2.20 4.52
C PHE A 380 -26.24 2.10 5.93
N ASP A 381 -27.53 1.80 5.99
CA ASP A 381 -28.29 1.70 7.23
C ASP A 381 -28.06 0.37 7.96
N ARG A 382 -27.63 -0.67 7.26
CA ARG A 382 -27.20 -1.95 7.84
C ARG A 382 -25.69 -2.10 7.81
N GLN A 383 -25.11 -2.53 8.92
CA GLN A 383 -23.71 -2.92 9.01
C GLN A 383 -23.65 -4.39 9.43
N ILE A 384 -23.02 -5.21 8.60
CA ILE A 384 -22.89 -6.64 8.83
C ILE A 384 -21.41 -6.91 9.04
N SER A 385 -21.03 -7.25 10.28
CA SER A 385 -19.67 -7.65 10.60
C SER A 385 -19.43 -9.09 10.13
N ILE A 386 -18.28 -9.32 9.53
CA ILE A 386 -17.83 -10.60 8.99
C ILE A 386 -16.46 -10.85 9.59
N ASP A 387 -16.46 -11.54 10.72
CA ASP A 387 -15.27 -11.86 11.46
C ASP A 387 -14.53 -13.06 10.86
N LYS A 388 -13.37 -13.38 11.45
CA LYS A 388 -12.64 -14.58 11.09
C LYS A 388 -13.42 -15.82 11.56
N PRO A 389 -13.41 -16.92 10.79
CA PRO A 389 -14.15 -18.12 11.16
C PRO A 389 -13.60 -18.78 12.43
N ASP A 390 -14.53 -19.27 13.24
CA ASP A 390 -14.27 -20.15 14.39
C ASP A 390 -13.82 -21.55 13.94
N LEU A 391 -13.50 -22.44 14.88
CA LEU A 391 -13.08 -23.81 14.56
C LEU A 391 -14.08 -24.55 13.65
N LYS A 392 -15.39 -24.46 13.96
CA LYS A 392 -16.44 -25.13 13.17
C LYS A 392 -16.59 -24.50 11.79
N GLY A 393 -16.51 -23.18 11.71
CA GLY A 393 -16.52 -22.43 10.47
C GLY A 393 -15.34 -22.78 9.58
N ARG A 394 -14.12 -22.90 10.14
CA ARG A 394 -12.93 -23.36 9.41
C ARG A 394 -13.12 -24.76 8.86
N GLU A 395 -13.64 -25.70 9.65
CA GLU A 395 -13.95 -27.06 9.21
C GLU A 395 -14.94 -27.05 8.02
N ALA A 396 -15.98 -26.22 8.09
CA ALA A 396 -16.95 -26.07 7.01
C ALA A 396 -16.33 -25.46 5.74
N ILE A 397 -15.44 -24.47 5.89
CA ILE A 397 -14.70 -23.85 4.78
C ILE A 397 -13.76 -24.87 4.12
N PHE A 398 -13.03 -25.67 4.90
CA PHE A 398 -12.24 -26.79 4.37
C PHE A 398 -13.12 -27.75 3.56
N LYS A 399 -14.28 -28.16 4.09
CA LYS A 399 -15.21 -29.04 3.36
C LYS A 399 -15.63 -28.47 2.00
N VAL A 400 -15.80 -27.15 1.86
CA VAL A 400 -16.11 -26.52 0.57
C VAL A 400 -14.92 -26.57 -0.38
N HIS A 401 -13.72 -26.19 0.08
CA HIS A 401 -12.53 -26.11 -0.77
C HIS A 401 -11.89 -27.47 -1.09
N LEU A 402 -12.21 -28.52 -0.32
CA LEU A 402 -11.75 -29.88 -0.57
C LEU A 402 -12.60 -30.62 -1.62
N LYS A 403 -13.84 -30.20 -1.91
CA LYS A 403 -14.69 -30.81 -2.96
C LYS A 403 -13.99 -31.02 -4.31
N PRO A 404 -13.23 -30.05 -4.86
CA PRO A 404 -12.54 -30.25 -6.14
C PRO A 404 -11.21 -31.04 -6.03
N ILE A 405 -10.72 -31.34 -4.83
CA ILE A 405 -9.39 -31.93 -4.60
C ILE A 405 -9.51 -33.43 -4.32
N LYS A 406 -8.64 -34.24 -4.93
CA LYS A 406 -8.53 -35.68 -4.61
C LYS A 406 -7.79 -35.88 -3.30
N ILE A 407 -8.54 -36.06 -2.22
CA ILE A 407 -8.00 -36.28 -0.86
C ILE A 407 -7.86 -37.76 -0.52
N SER A 408 -6.89 -38.06 0.35
CA SER A 408 -6.73 -39.38 0.97
C SER A 408 -7.85 -39.68 1.98
N SER A 409 -8.27 -40.94 2.12
CA SER A 409 -9.33 -41.35 3.06
C SER A 409 -8.93 -41.20 4.53
N LYS A 410 -7.63 -41.03 4.80
CA LYS A 410 -7.08 -40.83 6.16
C LYS A 410 -7.07 -39.37 6.59
N LEU A 411 -7.55 -38.44 5.76
CA LEU A 411 -7.49 -37.01 6.05
C LEU A 411 -8.50 -36.63 7.15
N ASP A 412 -8.00 -36.06 8.23
CA ASP A 412 -8.80 -35.55 9.33
C ASP A 412 -8.97 -34.03 9.20
N ILE A 413 -10.15 -33.60 8.74
CA ILE A 413 -10.47 -32.19 8.50
C ILE A 413 -10.50 -31.40 9.82
N HIS A 414 -10.91 -32.04 10.93
CA HIS A 414 -10.98 -31.38 12.21
C HIS A 414 -9.59 -30.97 12.69
N LYS A 415 -8.60 -31.86 12.56
CA LYS A 415 -7.19 -31.55 12.89
C LYS A 415 -6.63 -30.42 12.03
N LEU A 416 -7.01 -30.33 10.75
CA LEU A 416 -6.60 -29.20 9.90
C LEU A 416 -7.18 -27.86 10.37
N ALA A 417 -8.45 -27.86 10.79
CA ALA A 417 -9.10 -26.67 11.33
C ALA A 417 -8.47 -26.21 12.66
N GLU A 418 -8.00 -27.15 13.48
CA GLU A 418 -7.27 -26.90 14.73
C GLU A 418 -5.86 -26.36 14.49
N GLN A 419 -5.18 -26.83 13.44
CA GLN A 419 -3.83 -26.37 13.05
C GLN A 419 -3.81 -25.02 12.32
N THR A 420 -4.97 -24.44 12.00
CA THR A 420 -5.09 -23.16 11.27
C THR A 420 -5.85 -22.09 12.07
N PRO A 421 -5.50 -21.84 13.35
CA PRO A 421 -6.20 -20.85 14.15
C PRO A 421 -6.01 -19.45 13.57
N GLY A 422 -7.10 -18.67 13.53
CA GLY A 422 -7.07 -17.28 13.05
C GLY A 422 -6.90 -17.11 11.54
N PHE A 423 -6.94 -18.20 10.76
CA PHE A 423 -6.92 -18.15 9.30
C PHE A 423 -8.26 -17.64 8.78
N ALA A 424 -8.22 -16.76 7.77
CA ALA A 424 -9.41 -16.37 7.04
C ALA A 424 -9.79 -17.42 5.98
N GLY A 425 -11.00 -17.34 5.42
CA GLY A 425 -11.44 -18.26 4.39
C GLY A 425 -10.53 -18.29 3.15
N ALA A 426 -9.99 -17.13 2.76
CA ALA A 426 -9.01 -17.04 1.68
C ALA A 426 -7.67 -17.73 2.00
N ASP A 427 -7.23 -17.68 3.26
CA ASP A 427 -6.01 -18.37 3.69
C ASP A 427 -6.20 -19.90 3.63
N ILE A 428 -7.36 -20.39 4.07
CA ILE A 428 -7.73 -21.81 3.98
C ILE A 428 -7.82 -22.27 2.53
N ALA A 429 -8.42 -21.47 1.65
CA ALA A 429 -8.46 -21.76 0.21
C ALA A 429 -7.04 -21.86 -0.38
N ASN A 430 -6.13 -20.97 0.06
CA ASN A 430 -4.74 -20.99 -0.35
C ASN A 430 -3.99 -22.23 0.18
N VAL A 431 -4.21 -22.62 1.44
CA VAL A 431 -3.66 -23.87 2.01
C VAL A 431 -4.11 -25.08 1.19
N CYS A 432 -5.39 -25.17 0.85
CA CYS A 432 -5.92 -26.28 0.04
C CYS A 432 -5.25 -26.35 -1.34
N ASN A 433 -5.08 -25.20 -2.00
CA ASN A 433 -4.43 -25.11 -3.30
C ASN A 433 -2.93 -25.46 -3.21
N GLU A 434 -2.21 -24.93 -2.22
CA GLU A 434 -0.79 -25.22 -2.01
C GLU A 434 -0.55 -26.70 -1.67
N ALA A 435 -1.42 -27.33 -0.87
CA ALA A 435 -1.34 -28.75 -0.56
C ALA A 435 -1.45 -29.61 -1.84
N ALA A 436 -2.39 -29.26 -2.73
CA ALA A 436 -2.54 -29.92 -4.02
C ALA A 436 -1.29 -29.72 -4.91
N LEU A 437 -0.71 -28.52 -4.95
CA LEU A 437 0.51 -28.23 -5.71
C LEU A 437 1.75 -28.94 -5.13
N ILE A 438 1.83 -29.12 -3.81
CA ILE A 438 2.90 -29.89 -3.15
C ILE A 438 2.77 -31.36 -3.50
N ALA A 439 1.58 -31.94 -3.37
CA ALA A 439 1.32 -33.33 -3.74
C ALA A 439 1.62 -33.59 -5.23
N ALA A 440 1.20 -32.68 -6.11
CA ALA A 440 1.49 -32.75 -7.55
C ALA A 440 3.01 -32.69 -7.85
N ARG A 441 3.76 -31.83 -7.16
CA ARG A 441 5.23 -31.78 -7.29
C ARG A 441 5.93 -33.05 -6.81
N LYS A 442 5.37 -33.73 -5.81
CA LYS A 442 5.84 -35.03 -5.32
C LYS A 442 5.37 -36.20 -6.21
N GLY A 443 4.55 -35.94 -7.24
CA GLY A 443 4.00 -36.98 -8.13
C GLY A 443 2.97 -37.89 -7.46
N LYS A 444 2.32 -37.43 -6.38
CA LYS A 444 1.28 -38.20 -5.67
C LYS A 444 -0.06 -38.17 -6.41
N GLU A 445 -0.84 -39.24 -6.31
CA GLU A 445 -2.19 -39.33 -6.90
C GLU A 445 -3.27 -38.68 -6.01
N THR A 446 -3.06 -38.67 -4.69
CA THR A 446 -3.95 -38.10 -3.67
C THR A 446 -3.19 -37.17 -2.74
N VAL A 447 -3.88 -36.17 -2.18
CA VAL A 447 -3.31 -35.25 -1.19
C VAL A 447 -3.45 -35.84 0.21
N ASP A 448 -2.34 -35.95 0.93
CA ASP A 448 -2.28 -36.49 2.30
C ASP A 448 -2.17 -35.38 3.36
N MET A 449 -2.33 -35.74 4.63
CA MET A 449 -2.19 -34.82 5.78
C MET A 449 -0.83 -34.11 5.81
N GLU A 450 0.25 -34.81 5.45
CA GLU A 450 1.60 -34.23 5.39
C GLU A 450 1.69 -33.08 4.39
N ASP A 451 1.01 -33.19 3.24
CA ASP A 451 1.04 -32.15 2.21
C ASP A 451 0.25 -30.90 2.66
N PHE A 452 -0.80 -31.09 3.46
CA PHE A 452 -1.49 -29.98 4.11
C PHE A 452 -0.64 -29.32 5.20
N GLN A 453 0.09 -30.10 6.01
CA GLN A 453 1.00 -29.55 7.01
C GLN A 453 2.13 -28.74 6.35
N ASP A 454 2.71 -29.25 5.27
CA ASP A 454 3.71 -28.53 4.47
C ASP A 454 3.12 -27.23 3.87
N ALA A 455 1.85 -27.26 3.46
CA ALA A 455 1.14 -26.09 2.93
C ALA A 455 0.86 -25.04 4.02
N VAL A 456 0.40 -25.46 5.20
CA VAL A 456 0.20 -24.57 6.36
C VAL A 456 1.52 -23.89 6.73
N ASP A 457 2.61 -24.65 6.86
CA ASP A 457 3.93 -24.09 7.14
C ASP A 457 4.38 -23.07 6.07
N ARG A 458 4.06 -23.33 4.81
CA ARG A 458 4.40 -22.44 3.70
C ARG A 458 3.57 -21.16 3.71
N VAL A 459 2.30 -21.23 4.10
CA VAL A 459 1.43 -20.05 4.24
C VAL A 459 1.85 -19.20 5.44
N ILE A 460 2.24 -19.82 6.56
CA ILE A 460 2.70 -19.10 7.77
C ILE A 460 4.11 -18.56 7.60
N GLY A 461 5.09 -19.44 7.34
CA GLY A 461 6.52 -19.12 7.36
C GLY A 461 7.10 -18.72 5.99
N GLY A 462 6.36 -18.95 4.90
CA GLY A 462 6.83 -18.70 3.54
C GLY A 462 7.65 -19.85 2.94
N LEU A 463 8.41 -19.54 1.89
CA LEU A 463 9.23 -20.51 1.17
C LEU A 463 10.34 -21.09 2.07
N GLU A 464 10.44 -22.41 2.11
CA GLU A 464 11.56 -23.12 2.73
C GLU A 464 12.86 -22.81 1.97
N LYS A 465 13.90 -22.39 2.70
CA LYS A 465 15.20 -22.05 2.12
C LYS A 465 16.17 -23.22 2.23
N LYS A 466 15.98 -24.25 1.40
CA LYS A 466 16.87 -25.44 1.34
C LYS A 466 18.34 -25.11 1.08
N ASN A 467 18.61 -24.00 0.38
CA ASN A 467 19.98 -23.58 0.03
C ASN A 467 20.65 -22.68 1.09
N LYS A 468 19.95 -22.34 2.19
CA LYS A 468 20.57 -21.56 3.27
C LYS A 468 21.43 -22.51 4.10
N ILE A 469 22.74 -22.49 3.86
CA ILE A 469 23.70 -23.25 4.66
C ILE A 469 23.79 -22.58 6.03
N ILE A 470 23.25 -23.23 7.06
CA ILE A 470 23.35 -22.81 8.46
C ILE A 470 24.51 -23.57 9.09
N SER A 471 25.39 -22.87 9.81
CA SER A 471 26.50 -23.53 10.51
C SER A 471 25.97 -24.46 11.61
N PRO A 472 26.65 -25.58 11.94
CA PRO A 472 26.20 -26.47 13.00
C PRO A 472 26.03 -25.76 14.35
N ASP A 473 26.90 -24.79 14.66
CA ASP A 473 26.81 -23.98 15.87
C ASP A 473 25.59 -23.07 15.87
N GLU A 474 25.28 -22.42 14.74
CA GLU A 474 24.08 -21.59 14.59
C GLU A 474 22.80 -22.44 14.65
N LYS A 475 22.79 -23.62 14.02
CA LYS A 475 21.68 -24.59 14.12
C LYS A 475 21.44 -25.01 15.57
N ARG A 476 22.52 -25.20 16.34
CA ARG A 476 22.45 -25.47 17.78
C ARG A 476 21.86 -24.32 18.57
N ILE A 477 22.26 -23.07 18.30
CA ILE A 477 21.68 -21.89 18.96
C ILE A 477 20.17 -21.82 18.68
N ILE A 478 19.76 -22.00 17.42
CA ILE A 478 18.34 -21.99 17.02
C ILE A 478 17.57 -23.12 17.73
N ALA A 479 18.11 -24.34 17.80
CA ALA A 479 17.43 -25.45 18.48
C ALA A 479 17.19 -25.17 19.97
N TYR A 480 18.17 -24.59 20.66
CA TYR A 480 18.02 -24.21 22.07
C TYR A 480 17.07 -23.02 22.26
N HIS A 481 17.05 -22.09 21.31
CA HIS A 481 16.11 -20.97 21.27
C HIS A 481 14.66 -21.47 21.16
N GLU A 482 14.37 -22.30 20.16
CA GLU A 482 13.03 -22.87 19.95
C GLU A 482 12.62 -23.82 21.08
N ALA A 483 13.58 -24.59 21.64
CA ALA A 483 13.31 -25.42 22.82
C ALA A 483 12.94 -24.57 24.05
N GLY A 484 13.56 -23.40 24.22
CA GLY A 484 13.23 -22.46 25.30
C GLY A 484 11.78 -21.99 25.23
N HIS A 485 11.33 -21.60 24.03
CA HIS A 485 9.93 -21.27 23.77
C HIS A 485 8.97 -22.44 24.05
N ALA A 486 9.29 -23.62 23.53
CA ALA A 486 8.48 -24.82 23.69
C ALA A 486 8.32 -25.25 25.16
N ILE A 487 9.41 -25.22 25.93
CA ILE A 487 9.38 -25.58 27.37
C ILE A 487 8.59 -24.55 28.18
N CYS A 488 8.76 -23.26 27.92
CA CYS A 488 7.96 -22.25 28.60
C CYS A 488 6.47 -22.41 28.26
N GLY A 489 6.13 -22.62 26.98
CA GLY A 489 4.75 -22.90 26.55
C GLY A 489 4.15 -24.18 27.16
N TRP A 490 4.98 -25.17 27.45
CA TRP A 490 4.54 -26.43 28.06
C TRP A 490 4.24 -26.30 29.56
N TYR A 491 5.15 -25.67 30.31
CA TYR A 491 5.10 -25.65 31.78
C TYR A 491 4.37 -24.44 32.38
N LEU A 492 4.16 -23.36 31.63
CA LEU A 492 3.33 -22.24 32.07
C LEU A 492 1.83 -22.61 31.99
N GLU A 493 1.08 -22.21 33.00
CA GLU A 493 -0.34 -22.57 33.16
C GLU A 493 -1.21 -21.90 32.09
N HIS A 494 -0.95 -20.63 31.81
CA HIS A 494 -1.78 -19.84 30.92
C HIS A 494 -1.21 -19.68 29.51
N ALA A 495 -0.02 -20.24 29.24
CA ALA A 495 0.56 -20.21 27.91
C ALA A 495 -0.25 -21.05 26.91
N TYR A 496 -0.19 -20.64 25.65
CA TYR A 496 -0.85 -21.36 24.57
C TYR A 496 -0.26 -22.76 24.39
N PRO A 497 -1.09 -23.80 24.20
CA PRO A 497 -0.60 -25.15 23.95
C PRO A 497 0.25 -25.19 22.66
N LEU A 498 1.40 -25.85 22.76
CA LEU A 498 2.32 -26.07 21.65
C LEU A 498 1.75 -27.14 20.70
N LEU A 499 1.62 -26.80 19.43
CA LEU A 499 1.24 -27.75 18.37
C LEU A 499 2.47 -28.41 17.74
N LYS A 500 3.47 -27.59 17.43
CA LYS A 500 4.64 -27.98 16.65
C LYS A 500 5.79 -27.00 16.91
N VAL A 501 7.01 -27.51 16.90
CA VAL A 501 8.23 -26.70 16.94
C VAL A 501 9.19 -27.15 15.83
N THR A 502 9.81 -26.19 15.14
CA THR A 502 10.74 -26.48 14.04
C THR A 502 11.91 -25.51 13.98
N ILE A 503 13.06 -26.03 13.55
CA ILE A 503 14.29 -25.26 13.28
C ILE A 503 14.58 -25.12 11.78
N VAL A 504 13.60 -25.42 10.93
CA VAL A 504 13.75 -25.33 9.47
C VAL A 504 13.55 -23.88 9.03
N PRO A 505 14.54 -23.25 8.35
CA PRO A 505 14.46 -21.85 7.99
C PRO A 505 13.42 -21.60 6.91
N ARG A 506 12.48 -20.68 7.17
CA ARG A 506 11.44 -20.27 6.23
C ARG A 506 11.40 -18.75 6.04
N GLY A 507 11.17 -18.32 4.81
CA GLY A 507 11.00 -16.91 4.49
C GLY A 507 12.25 -16.06 4.74
N VAL A 508 12.05 -14.77 5.04
CA VAL A 508 13.15 -13.79 5.14
C VAL A 508 13.70 -13.67 6.57
N ALA A 509 12.90 -13.99 7.59
CA ALA A 509 13.21 -13.72 8.99
C ALA A 509 13.08 -14.92 9.96
N ALA A 510 12.41 -16.02 9.59
CA ALA A 510 12.24 -17.17 10.51
C ALA A 510 13.36 -18.20 10.30
N LEU A 511 14.29 -18.27 11.25
CA LEU A 511 15.32 -19.32 11.32
C LEU A 511 14.78 -20.61 11.96
N GLY A 512 13.75 -20.48 12.80
CA GLY A 512 12.90 -21.51 13.39
C GLY A 512 11.58 -20.86 13.80
N TYR A 513 10.61 -21.67 14.23
CA TYR A 513 9.42 -21.18 14.93
C TYR A 513 8.74 -22.27 15.75
N ALA A 514 8.09 -21.85 16.83
CA ALA A 514 7.11 -22.62 17.58
C ALA A 514 5.69 -22.17 17.20
N GLN A 515 4.85 -23.14 16.84
CA GLN A 515 3.44 -22.93 16.54
C GLN A 515 2.58 -23.32 17.75
N TYR A 516 1.69 -22.41 18.14
CA TYR A 516 0.78 -22.58 19.26
C TYR A 516 -0.68 -22.56 18.78
N THR A 517 -1.59 -23.14 19.57
CA THR A 517 -3.03 -22.92 19.40
C THR A 517 -3.47 -21.79 20.31
N PRO A 518 -3.74 -20.58 19.80
CA PRO A 518 -4.29 -19.51 20.61
C PRO A 518 -5.64 -19.93 21.18
N LYS A 519 -5.91 -19.54 22.43
CA LYS A 519 -7.26 -19.67 23.01
C LYS A 519 -8.17 -18.66 22.32
N GLU A 520 -9.30 -19.12 21.78
CA GLU A 520 -10.34 -18.24 21.24
C GLU A 520 -11.12 -17.58 22.40
N GLN A 521 -10.43 -16.72 23.17
CA GLN A 521 -10.99 -15.98 24.31
C GLN A 521 -10.90 -14.46 24.07
N TYR A 522 -11.91 -13.74 24.52
CA TYR A 522 -12.00 -12.27 24.35
C TYR A 522 -11.40 -11.50 25.52
N LEU A 523 -11.26 -12.13 26.70
CA LEU A 523 -10.80 -11.50 27.93
C LEU A 523 -9.48 -12.14 28.37
N TYR A 524 -8.52 -11.30 28.75
CA TYR A 524 -7.21 -11.71 29.24
C TYR A 524 -6.98 -11.18 30.64
N ASN A 525 -6.52 -12.05 31.54
CA ASN A 525 -6.09 -11.67 32.89
C ASN A 525 -4.62 -11.24 32.90
N THR A 526 -4.21 -10.51 33.94
CA THR A 526 -2.82 -10.05 34.12
C THR A 526 -1.83 -11.22 34.09
N ASP A 527 -2.15 -12.33 34.77
CA ASP A 527 -1.30 -13.52 34.82
C ASP A 527 -1.14 -14.17 33.44
N GLN A 528 -2.19 -14.17 32.61
CA GLN A 528 -2.15 -14.74 31.27
C GLN A 528 -1.23 -13.94 30.33
N LEU A 529 -1.31 -12.61 30.38
CA LEU A 529 -0.41 -11.74 29.61
C LEU A 529 1.03 -11.81 30.12
N PHE A 530 1.21 -11.97 31.43
CA PHE A 530 2.52 -12.16 32.04
C PHE A 530 3.16 -13.48 31.59
N ASP A 531 2.41 -14.59 31.61
CA ASP A 531 2.85 -15.90 31.11
C ASP A 531 3.16 -15.84 29.62
N GLN A 532 2.37 -15.09 28.84
CA GLN A 532 2.64 -14.89 27.41
C GLN A 532 3.99 -14.17 27.20
N ILE A 533 4.29 -13.12 27.98
CA ILE A 533 5.60 -12.45 27.95
C ILE A 533 6.72 -13.44 28.34
N CYS A 534 6.51 -14.25 29.38
CA CYS A 534 7.50 -15.25 29.81
C CYS A 534 7.79 -16.29 28.72
N MET A 535 6.74 -16.80 28.07
CA MET A 535 6.87 -17.74 26.96
C MET A 535 7.63 -17.15 25.77
N THR A 536 7.38 -15.89 25.41
CA THR A 536 8.10 -15.19 24.35
C THR A 536 9.54 -14.81 24.75
N LEU A 537 9.85 -14.66 26.05
CA LEU A 537 11.23 -14.48 26.52
C LEU A 537 12.04 -15.80 26.57
N GLY A 538 11.36 -16.95 26.47
CA GLY A 538 11.95 -18.28 26.61
C GLY A 538 13.12 -18.55 25.68
N GLY A 539 13.04 -18.13 24.42
CA GLY A 539 14.12 -18.32 23.45
C GLY A 539 15.40 -17.58 23.85
N ARG A 540 15.30 -16.29 24.14
CA ARG A 540 16.44 -15.47 24.60
C ARG A 540 17.03 -15.97 25.92
N ALA A 541 16.18 -16.31 26.88
CA ALA A 541 16.62 -16.81 28.19
C ALA A 541 17.37 -18.14 28.05
N SER A 542 16.90 -19.04 27.17
CA SER A 542 17.57 -20.31 26.88
C SER A 542 18.96 -20.12 26.26
N GLU A 543 19.11 -19.15 25.34
CA GLU A 543 20.42 -18.82 24.76
C GLU A 543 21.41 -18.32 25.82
N GLU A 544 20.97 -17.41 26.68
CA GLU A 544 21.81 -16.85 27.74
C GLU A 544 22.28 -17.93 28.73
N LEU A 545 21.36 -18.81 29.17
CA LEU A 545 21.68 -19.87 30.14
C LEU A 545 22.62 -20.94 29.55
N ASN A 546 22.44 -21.32 28.29
CA ASN A 546 23.19 -22.44 27.69
C ASN A 546 24.50 -22.00 27.01
N PHE A 547 24.55 -20.79 26.44
CA PHE A 547 25.71 -20.31 25.68
C PHE A 547 26.41 -19.09 26.31
N GLY A 548 25.82 -18.44 27.32
CA GLY A 548 26.35 -17.23 27.93
C GLY A 548 26.40 -16.03 26.98
N LYS A 549 25.69 -16.10 25.86
CA LYS A 549 25.64 -15.08 24.80
C LYS A 549 24.22 -14.99 24.27
N ILE A 550 23.85 -13.79 23.86
CA ILE A 550 22.55 -13.51 23.23
C ILE A 550 22.73 -13.30 21.73
N SER A 551 21.77 -13.77 20.94
CA SER A 551 21.74 -13.61 19.49
C SER A 551 20.83 -12.44 19.06
N THR A 552 20.86 -12.11 17.77
CA THR A 552 19.90 -11.18 17.16
C THR A 552 18.58 -11.85 16.77
N GLY A 553 18.44 -13.17 16.97
CA GLY A 553 17.25 -13.95 16.62
C GLY A 553 16.00 -13.52 17.39
N ALA A 554 16.17 -13.10 18.65
CA ALA A 554 15.08 -12.68 19.54
C ALA A 554 14.45 -11.30 19.21
N GLN A 555 14.79 -10.68 18.07
CA GLN A 555 14.31 -9.32 17.75
C GLN A 555 12.77 -9.25 17.67
N ASN A 556 12.15 -10.21 16.97
CA ASN A 556 10.69 -10.25 16.82
C ASN A 556 9.99 -10.51 18.15
N ASP A 557 10.56 -11.39 18.98
CA ASP A 557 10.06 -11.70 20.32
C ASP A 557 10.05 -10.44 21.19
N LEU A 558 11.18 -9.70 21.22
CA LEU A 558 11.29 -8.46 21.98
C LEU A 558 10.32 -7.38 21.51
N GLN A 559 10.03 -7.30 20.20
CA GLN A 559 9.01 -6.39 19.69
C GLN A 559 7.60 -6.76 20.19
N GLN A 560 7.25 -8.05 20.19
CA GLN A 560 5.96 -8.52 20.69
C GLN A 560 5.83 -8.30 22.20
N ILE A 561 6.86 -8.64 22.97
CA ILE A 561 6.93 -8.42 24.42
C ILE A 561 6.75 -6.94 24.75
N THR A 562 7.49 -6.07 24.05
CA THR A 562 7.40 -4.62 24.24
C THR A 562 5.98 -4.15 23.97
N LYS A 563 5.36 -4.58 22.87
CA LYS A 563 3.97 -4.21 22.54
C LYS A 563 2.98 -4.64 23.62
N ILE A 564 3.05 -5.90 24.08
CA ILE A 564 2.15 -6.41 25.12
C ILE A 564 2.37 -5.65 26.43
N ALA A 565 3.62 -5.44 26.85
CA ALA A 565 3.95 -4.72 28.08
C ALA A 565 3.46 -3.26 28.06
N TYR A 566 3.63 -2.54 26.95
CA TYR A 566 3.05 -1.21 26.81
C TYR A 566 1.52 -1.25 26.86
N SER A 567 0.87 -2.20 26.17
CA SER A 567 -0.59 -2.34 26.22
C SER A 567 -1.12 -2.62 27.64
N MET A 568 -0.42 -3.46 28.42
CA MET A 568 -0.75 -3.71 29.82
C MET A 568 -0.74 -2.42 30.65
N VAL A 569 0.29 -1.59 30.47
CA VAL A 569 0.48 -0.37 31.26
C VAL A 569 -0.39 0.79 30.78
N THR A 570 -0.51 1.01 29.46
CA THR A 570 -1.14 2.23 28.91
C THR A 570 -2.58 2.06 28.45
N VAL A 571 -2.97 0.85 28.04
CA VAL A 571 -4.30 0.58 27.47
C VAL A 571 -5.20 -0.09 28.49
N TYR A 572 -4.70 -1.15 29.15
CA TYR A 572 -5.49 -1.98 30.05
C TYR A 572 -5.46 -1.53 31.52
N GLY A 573 -4.56 -0.62 31.89
CA GLY A 573 -4.45 -0.14 33.27
C GLY A 573 -4.01 -1.21 34.27
N MET A 574 -3.18 -2.17 33.84
CA MET A 574 -2.70 -3.29 34.67
C MET A 574 -1.43 -2.95 35.46
N ASN A 575 -1.25 -1.68 35.86
CA ASN A 575 -0.09 -1.24 36.63
C ASN A 575 -0.51 -0.33 37.79
N ASP A 576 -0.03 -0.63 38.99
CA ASP A 576 -0.41 0.07 40.22
C ASP A 576 -0.01 1.55 40.25
N LYS A 577 1.10 1.94 39.59
CA LYS A 577 1.60 3.33 39.63
C LYS A 577 0.94 4.23 38.62
N VAL A 578 0.68 3.71 37.42
CA VAL A 578 -0.05 4.44 36.39
C VAL A 578 -1.53 4.49 36.75
N GLY A 579 -2.04 3.42 37.37
CA GLY A 579 -3.41 3.27 37.82
C GLY A 579 -4.35 2.84 36.69
N ASN A 580 -5.65 2.86 37.00
CA ASN A 580 -6.72 2.40 36.12
C ASN A 580 -7.12 3.47 35.08
N VAL A 581 -6.15 3.97 34.32
CA VAL A 581 -6.34 4.98 33.26
C VAL A 581 -5.96 4.39 31.92
N SER A 582 -6.78 4.64 30.89
CA SER A 582 -6.48 4.25 29.51
C SER A 582 -6.08 5.48 28.70
N PHE A 583 -4.91 5.41 28.05
CA PHE A 583 -4.41 6.44 27.15
C PHE A 583 -4.67 6.12 25.67
N TYR A 584 -5.44 5.08 25.38
CA TYR A 584 -5.77 4.67 24.02
C TYR A 584 -6.93 5.49 23.45
N ASP A 585 -6.68 6.19 22.34
CA ASP A 585 -7.70 6.87 21.54
C ASP A 585 -7.66 6.34 20.10
N PRO A 586 -8.65 5.53 19.66
CA PRO A 586 -8.74 5.00 18.31
C PRO A 586 -8.74 6.08 17.21
N GLN A 587 -9.24 7.29 17.52
CA GLN A 587 -9.31 8.39 16.55
C GLN A 587 -7.97 9.11 16.37
N GLN A 588 -7.03 8.93 17.30
CA GLN A 588 -5.72 9.58 17.33
C GLN A 588 -4.54 8.62 17.09
N GLU A 589 -4.76 7.39 16.63
CA GLU A 589 -3.66 6.45 16.31
C GLU A 589 -2.61 7.04 15.34
N ASN A 590 -3.00 8.00 14.49
CA ASN A 590 -2.10 8.69 13.55
C ASN A 590 -1.62 10.07 14.03
N SER A 591 -1.94 10.47 15.26
CA SER A 591 -1.46 11.73 15.83
C SER A 591 -0.06 11.54 16.40
N PHE A 592 0.88 12.41 16.00
CA PHE A 592 2.25 12.40 16.53
C PHE A 592 2.35 12.91 17.98
N THR A 593 1.24 13.35 18.58
CA THR A 593 1.19 13.90 19.93
C THR A 593 0.70 12.83 20.91
N LYS A 594 1.53 12.49 21.89
CA LYS A 594 1.12 11.63 23.01
C LYS A 594 0.07 12.36 23.87
N PRO A 595 -0.98 11.68 24.37
CA PRO A 595 -2.04 12.31 25.16
C PRO A 595 -1.66 12.55 26.63
N TYR A 596 -0.40 12.33 27.02
CA TYR A 596 0.10 12.42 28.40
C TYR A 596 1.43 13.19 28.48
N SER A 597 1.79 13.62 29.69
CA SER A 597 3.01 14.40 29.95
C SER A 597 4.29 13.57 29.77
N GLU A 598 5.43 14.25 29.57
CA GLU A 598 6.75 13.59 29.52
C GLU A 598 7.08 12.85 30.81
N GLU A 599 6.67 13.36 31.98
CA GLU A 599 6.84 12.68 33.27
C GLU A 599 6.07 11.36 33.30
N THR A 600 4.85 11.33 32.77
CA THR A 600 4.05 10.10 32.64
C THR A 600 4.69 9.15 31.63
N SER A 601 5.23 9.67 30.51
CA SER A 601 5.95 8.84 29.54
C SER A 601 7.15 8.14 30.18
N ARG A 602 7.93 8.88 30.98
CA ARG A 602 9.06 8.31 31.72
C ARG A 602 8.62 7.25 32.72
N LEU A 603 7.54 7.50 33.47
CA LEU A 603 6.98 6.53 34.41
C LEU A 603 6.56 5.24 33.70
N ILE A 604 5.86 5.35 32.57
CA ILE A 604 5.45 4.20 31.75
C ILE A 604 6.69 3.41 31.31
N ASP A 605 7.71 4.06 30.77
CA ASP A 605 8.92 3.40 30.28
C ASP A 605 9.69 2.67 31.42
N GLU A 606 9.75 3.27 32.61
CA GLU A 606 10.38 2.65 33.78
C GLU A 606 9.61 1.42 34.27
N GLU A 607 8.27 1.49 34.28
CA GLU A 607 7.43 0.38 34.73
C GLU A 607 7.34 -0.77 33.70
N VAL A 608 7.34 -0.45 32.40
CA VAL A 608 7.44 -1.46 31.32
C VAL A 608 8.75 -2.23 31.43
N ARG A 609 9.89 -1.55 31.67
CA ARG A 609 11.18 -2.24 31.86
C ARG A 609 11.15 -3.17 33.06
N LYS A 610 10.63 -2.71 34.22
CA LYS A 610 10.50 -3.57 35.41
C LYS A 610 9.63 -4.80 35.17
N LEU A 611 8.53 -4.63 34.43
CA LEU A 611 7.64 -5.74 34.08
C LEU A 611 8.39 -6.79 33.23
N ILE A 612 9.12 -6.34 32.21
CA ILE A 612 9.90 -7.22 31.32
C ILE A 612 11.06 -7.89 32.09
N ASP A 613 11.77 -7.16 32.94
CA ASP A 613 12.87 -7.69 33.75
C ASP A 613 12.36 -8.77 34.73
N LYS A 614 11.23 -8.51 35.39
CA LYS A 614 10.56 -9.49 36.26
C LYS A 614 10.16 -10.75 35.50
N ALA A 615 9.58 -10.59 34.30
CA ALA A 615 9.23 -11.72 33.45
C ALA A 615 10.47 -12.49 32.98
N TYR A 616 11.57 -11.79 32.69
CA TYR A 616 12.83 -12.40 32.27
C TYR A 616 13.46 -13.23 33.39
N ASP A 617 13.47 -12.71 34.61
CA ASP A 617 13.96 -13.44 35.78
C ASP A 617 13.10 -14.68 36.07
N ALA A 618 11.78 -14.55 36.04
CA ALA A 618 10.86 -15.69 36.19
C ALA A 618 11.07 -16.77 35.11
N THR A 619 11.33 -16.35 33.87
CA THR A 619 11.60 -17.25 32.74
C THR A 619 12.93 -17.98 32.92
N LYS A 620 14.00 -17.28 33.34
CA LYS A 620 15.29 -17.90 33.64
C LYS A 620 15.19 -18.91 34.78
N ASP A 621 14.44 -18.59 35.83
CA ASP A 621 14.21 -19.50 36.97
C ASP A 621 13.44 -20.76 36.55
N LEU A 622 12.47 -20.63 35.64
CA LEU A 622 11.75 -21.76 35.06
C LEU A 622 12.68 -22.65 34.23
N LEU A 623 13.42 -22.06 33.29
CA LEU A 623 14.34 -22.79 32.41
C LEU A 623 15.50 -23.43 33.17
N THR A 624 15.99 -22.79 34.24
CA THR A 624 17.03 -23.36 35.10
C THR A 624 16.53 -24.59 35.85
N ARG A 625 15.28 -24.57 36.34
CA ARG A 625 14.65 -25.74 36.98
C ARG A 625 14.38 -26.88 35.99
N LYS A 626 14.25 -26.56 34.70
CA LYS A 626 13.90 -27.47 33.60
C LYS A 626 15.01 -27.64 32.56
N ASP A 627 16.26 -27.42 32.99
CA ASP A 627 17.44 -27.43 32.11
C ASP A 627 17.62 -28.78 31.39
N ARG A 628 17.33 -29.89 32.08
CA ARG A 628 17.41 -31.23 31.49
C ARG A 628 16.42 -31.38 30.35
N GLU A 629 15.18 -30.98 30.54
CA GLU A 629 14.12 -31.07 29.54
C GLU A 629 14.40 -30.18 28.33
N VAL A 630 14.96 -28.97 28.54
CA VAL A 630 15.41 -28.08 27.45
C VAL A 630 16.48 -28.77 26.59
N LYS A 631 17.48 -29.39 27.21
CA LYS A 631 18.57 -30.09 26.50
C LYS A 631 18.05 -31.28 25.69
N VAL A 632 17.21 -32.11 26.29
CA VAL A 632 16.60 -33.27 25.61
C VAL A 632 15.80 -32.81 24.39
N LEU A 633 15.01 -31.75 24.54
CA LEU A 633 14.20 -31.23 23.44
C LEU A 633 15.05 -30.60 22.34
N ALA A 634 16.08 -29.85 22.70
CA ALA A 634 17.01 -29.23 21.75
C ALA A 634 17.81 -30.29 20.96
N GLU A 635 18.26 -31.36 21.61
CA GLU A 635 18.94 -32.48 20.95
C GLU A 635 18.00 -33.20 19.97
N ALA A 636 16.76 -33.48 20.39
CA ALA A 636 15.77 -34.07 19.51
C ALA A 636 15.43 -33.17 18.31
N LEU A 637 15.41 -31.84 18.48
CA LEU A 637 15.26 -30.87 17.40
C LEU A 637 16.43 -30.90 16.43
N LEU A 638 17.66 -31.09 16.90
CA LEU A 638 18.84 -31.19 16.03
C LEU A 638 18.82 -32.45 15.16
N GLU A 639 18.27 -33.55 15.68
CA GLU A 639 18.13 -34.82 14.95
C GLU A 639 16.97 -34.81 13.96
N ARG A 640 15.78 -34.36 14.39
CA ARG A 640 14.53 -34.50 13.62
C ARG A 640 14.09 -33.22 12.90
N GLU A 641 14.64 -32.06 13.25
CA GLU A 641 14.33 -30.71 12.73
C GLU A 641 12.91 -30.20 12.97
N VAL A 642 11.96 -31.10 13.22
CA VAL A 642 10.55 -30.84 13.51
C VAL A 642 10.10 -31.79 14.62
N LEU A 643 9.43 -31.26 15.63
CA LEU A 643 8.76 -32.04 16.67
C LEU A 643 7.30 -31.60 16.77
N PHE A 644 6.38 -32.57 16.79
CA PHE A 644 4.97 -32.34 17.05
C PHE A 644 4.66 -32.46 18.54
N GLN A 645 3.49 -31.98 18.96
CA GLN A 645 3.01 -32.10 20.34
C GLN A 645 3.17 -33.51 20.92
N SER A 646 2.86 -34.56 20.15
CA SER A 646 3.00 -35.96 20.57
C SER A 646 4.45 -36.37 20.81
N ASP A 647 5.40 -35.84 20.03
CA ASP A 647 6.83 -36.10 20.22
C ASP A 647 7.32 -35.41 21.49
N VAL A 648 6.87 -34.17 21.73
CA VAL A 648 7.18 -33.42 22.94
C VAL A 648 6.65 -34.16 24.17
N GLU A 649 5.39 -34.59 24.15
CA GLU A 649 4.78 -35.38 25.22
C GLU A 649 5.56 -36.68 25.50
N ALA A 650 6.05 -37.35 24.45
CA ALA A 650 6.87 -38.56 24.60
C ALA A 650 8.26 -38.28 25.22
N LEU A 651 8.84 -37.10 24.97
CA LEU A 651 10.17 -36.73 25.45
C LEU A 651 10.16 -36.17 26.87
N ILE A 652 9.21 -35.28 27.19
CA ILE A 652 9.19 -34.54 28.47
C ILE A 652 7.99 -34.89 29.36
N GLY A 653 7.12 -35.80 28.92
CA GLY A 653 5.92 -36.23 29.63
C GLY A 653 4.72 -35.32 29.38
N LYS A 654 3.59 -35.70 30.00
CA LYS A 654 2.32 -34.96 29.89
C LYS A 654 2.41 -33.54 30.41
N ARG A 655 1.66 -32.64 29.78
CA ARG A 655 1.53 -31.25 30.24
C ARG A 655 0.91 -31.24 31.65
N PRO A 656 1.51 -30.55 32.63
CA PRO A 656 0.97 -30.49 34.00
C PRO A 656 -0.40 -29.82 34.07
N PHE A 657 -0.64 -28.87 33.17
CA PHE A 657 -1.87 -28.10 33.05
C PHE A 657 -2.57 -28.52 31.74
N GLU A 658 -3.19 -29.70 31.74
CA GLU A 658 -4.05 -30.13 30.63
C GLU A 658 -5.31 -29.26 30.60
N GLU A 659 -5.53 -28.59 29.47
CA GLU A 659 -6.83 -27.97 29.20
C GLU A 659 -7.82 -29.07 28.84
N LYS A 660 -8.97 -29.06 29.50
CA LYS A 660 -10.12 -29.87 29.06
C LYS A 660 -10.37 -29.55 27.60
N ARG A 661 -10.25 -30.55 26.72
CA ARG A 661 -10.74 -30.41 25.34
C ARG A 661 -12.23 -30.04 25.45
N VAL A 662 -12.64 -29.02 24.71
CA VAL A 662 -14.03 -28.51 24.70
C VAL A 662 -15.06 -29.61 24.30
N LEU A 663 -14.59 -30.79 23.89
CA LEU A 663 -15.38 -31.93 23.45
C LEU A 663 -15.81 -32.92 24.56
N ASP A 664 -15.41 -32.73 25.82
CA ASP A 664 -15.91 -33.57 26.94
C ASP A 664 -17.17 -32.99 27.61
N VAL A 665 -17.97 -32.20 26.87
CA VAL A 665 -19.38 -32.03 27.25
C VAL A 665 -20.10 -33.28 26.77
N GLU A 666 -20.20 -34.24 27.67
CA GLU A 666 -20.91 -35.50 27.51
C GLU A 666 -22.25 -35.29 26.79
N ASP A 667 -22.44 -36.03 25.71
CA ASP A 667 -23.71 -36.24 25.02
C ASP A 667 -24.66 -37.01 25.96
N HIS A 668 -25.14 -36.35 27.01
CA HIS A 668 -26.19 -36.87 27.89
C HIS A 668 -27.59 -36.74 27.26
N SER A 669 -27.69 -36.62 25.94
CA SER A 669 -28.97 -36.56 25.23
C SER A 669 -29.36 -37.84 24.50
N ARG A 670 -28.62 -38.94 24.71
CA ARG A 670 -28.91 -40.23 24.06
C ARG A 670 -28.99 -41.44 24.99
N GLU A 671 -29.60 -41.29 26.16
CA GLU A 671 -30.21 -42.44 26.82
C GLU A 671 -31.59 -42.08 27.38
N GLY A 672 -32.63 -42.64 26.73
CA GLY A 672 -33.96 -42.78 27.32
C GLY A 672 -35.05 -41.90 26.73
N LEU A 673 -35.55 -42.21 25.53
CA LEU A 673 -36.96 -42.02 25.19
C LEU A 673 -37.41 -43.08 24.17
N GLN A 674 -38.18 -44.05 24.67
CA GLN A 674 -39.07 -44.88 23.85
C GLN A 674 -40.20 -44.03 23.26
N PRO A 675 -40.79 -44.44 22.12
CA PRO A 675 -41.82 -43.66 21.44
C PRO A 675 -43.17 -43.86 22.13
N GLY A 676 -43.83 -42.77 22.53
CA GLY A 676 -45.15 -42.82 23.14
C GLY A 676 -45.83 -41.45 23.22
N ASP A 677 -46.80 -41.28 22.32
CA ASP A 677 -47.99 -40.45 22.36
C ASP A 677 -47.97 -38.92 22.49
N SER A 678 -48.70 -38.36 21.53
CA SER A 678 -49.26 -37.03 21.38
C SER A 678 -49.98 -36.47 22.60
N ASN A 679 -49.78 -35.17 22.88
CA ASN A 679 -50.84 -34.15 22.91
C ASN A 679 -50.22 -32.75 23.13
N GLY A 680 -50.65 -31.78 22.31
CA GLY A 680 -50.15 -30.40 22.35
C GLY A 680 -50.85 -29.50 23.38
N VAL A 681 -50.31 -28.28 23.54
CA VAL A 681 -50.94 -26.95 23.78
C VAL A 681 -49.81 -25.93 24.15
N PRO A 682 -49.93 -24.63 23.80
CA PRO A 682 -48.81 -23.72 23.44
C PRO A 682 -48.27 -22.82 24.60
N PRO A 683 -47.19 -22.04 24.41
CA PRO A 683 -46.47 -21.42 25.52
C PRO A 683 -47.11 -20.12 26.04
N ALA A 684 -47.05 -19.93 27.36
CA ALA A 684 -47.52 -18.75 28.07
C ALA A 684 -46.54 -17.57 27.93
N VAL A 685 -47.13 -16.39 27.73
CA VAL A 685 -46.52 -15.06 27.63
C VAL A 685 -45.92 -14.63 28.98
N VAL A 686 -44.68 -14.14 28.98
CA VAL A 686 -44.06 -13.49 30.16
C VAL A 686 -44.00 -11.98 29.92
N THR A 687 -44.72 -11.22 30.75
CA THR A 687 -44.66 -9.75 30.83
C THR A 687 -43.53 -9.28 31.75
N PRO A 688 -42.91 -8.11 31.51
CA PRO A 688 -41.82 -7.57 32.34
C PRO A 688 -42.34 -6.90 33.63
N PRO A 689 -41.53 -6.80 34.70
CA PRO A 689 -41.95 -6.22 35.96
C PRO A 689 -41.86 -4.68 35.94
N THR A 690 -42.90 -4.05 36.49
CA THR A 690 -43.04 -2.62 36.75
C THR A 690 -42.19 -2.17 37.93
N ALA A 691 -41.67 -0.94 37.83
CA ALA A 691 -41.08 -0.18 38.93
C ALA A 691 -42.16 0.26 39.95
N GLU A 692 -41.82 0.30 41.24
CA GLU A 692 -42.06 1.45 42.14
C GLU A 692 -41.53 1.26 43.58
N GLN A 693 -40.87 2.33 44.06
CA GLN A 693 -40.83 2.91 45.42
C GLN A 693 -40.15 2.13 46.57
N VAL A 694 -38.95 2.58 47.00
CA VAL A 694 -38.69 3.61 48.04
C VAL A 694 -37.37 4.31 47.72
#